data_AF-A0A7C2W6Y9-F1
#
_entry.id   AF-A0A7C2W6Y9-F1
#
_cell.length_a   1.000
_cell.length_b   1.000
_cell.length_c   1.000
_cell.angle_alpha   90.00
_cell.angle_beta   90.00
_cell.angle_gamma   90.00
#
_symmetry.space_group_name_H-M   'P 1'
#
loop_
_entity.id
_entity.type
_entity.pdbx_description
1 polymer ?
#
loop_
_entity_poly.entity_id
_entity_poly.type
_entity_poly.pdbx_seq_one_letter_code
_entity_poly.pdbx_strand_id
1 'polypeptide(L)'
;MAQRAKATKSETAKTARRPGGLRIARVFTRPGQNPYETIPWTRRTSRITNPDGSVVFEMTDAEVPEPWSQVATDIVVSKYFRKAGVPQYDEQGNPILDEHGQPVLGPERSVRQVVRRLVGCWRDWGERYGYFATTEDAQAFEDELTYMLLHQMAAPNSPQWFNTGLYWAYGITGPAQGHAYVDPDTGELKKSTDAYSRPTPHACFIQSVEDDLVNPGGIFDLVMREARVFKYGSGSGTNFSKIRAEGEPLSGGGTSSGLMSFLKVFDRAAGAIKSGGTTRRAAKMVVVDIDHPDIEKFIRWKAEEEKKVAALIAAGYPADFNGEAYATVSGQNSNNSVRVTDEFVQAVLNDGDWHLRWRTDGRVSKTVKARYLWDLIAEAAWQCADPGIQFDTTINDWHTCPVSGRINASNPCFTGDTRILTEHGLMRIDELVGEGIEGRFIRVLRRDGSPSRPSQLMLTGVNPILKVTLSDGRRLRTTPNHTWILRDGTRKPAAELVDGDEVLIHDFPVEYEGIWELPIRIDRQLGERSLPAMPTRWSPELAEILGHLIGDGCIDSTGVTVLVYGTHEDEREETAERHKRWLETLFGIAVSDTRVGNGCRQLRISRRAVGRFFAALGVKTARAHDKRVPNSLFTAPKEIVAAFLRGYFGADGTCYGRGEMGECEVSAASAARGLLEDIQLLLQLFGIRSSIGEMRGAEKEGFGGYTCRACYRLQVHPQDLERFSTDIGFSVRYKQERLRSLLGSRRMSKAADRPVHVVRVEEAGEELTYNLTEPHDHAVWANGVYIAQCSEYMFLDDTACNLASLNLMKFYDPETGVFDVETFRHAVRLWTIVLEISVLMAQYPSDAIAWKSYEFRTLGLGYANLGSLLMTMGLPYDSDEARAIAAAITAIMTGEAYATSAEMAEVLGPFPGFAPNREHMLRVIRNHRRAAYNAHPAEYEGLHTPPVGLNPAHCPPYLVQS
;
A
#
# COMPACT_ATOMS: atom_id res chain seq x y z
N MET A 1 16.67 -43.23 6.10
CA MET A 1 16.55 -44.24 7.18
C MET A 1 16.43 -43.51 8.50
N ALA A 2 15.67 -44.04 9.48
CA ALA A 2 15.51 -43.38 10.76
C ALA A 2 16.64 -43.72 11.74
N GLN A 3 17.50 -42.75 12.07
CA GLN A 3 18.24 -42.77 13.33
C GLN A 3 17.58 -41.80 14.30
N ARG A 4 16.72 -42.35 15.19
CA ARG A 4 16.22 -41.62 16.35
C ARG A 4 17.41 -41.32 17.26
N ALA A 5 17.86 -40.07 17.29
CA ALA A 5 18.60 -39.57 18.43
C ALA A 5 17.71 -39.74 19.66
N LYS A 6 18.08 -40.66 20.56
CA LYS A 6 17.43 -40.75 21.87
C LYS A 6 17.81 -39.48 22.63
N ALA A 7 16.88 -38.53 22.74
CA ALA A 7 17.01 -37.47 23.72
C ALA A 7 17.23 -38.13 25.09
N THR A 8 18.41 -37.94 25.65
CA THR A 8 18.67 -38.24 27.06
C THR A 8 17.66 -37.47 27.88
N LYS A 9 17.13 -38.08 28.95
CA LYS A 9 16.31 -37.38 29.92
C LYS A 9 17.19 -36.33 30.63
N SER A 10 17.24 -35.14 30.06
CA SER A 10 17.61 -33.94 30.81
C SER A 10 16.59 -33.81 31.93
N GLU A 11 17.06 -33.64 33.16
CA GLU A 11 16.22 -33.26 34.28
C GLU A 11 15.88 -31.77 34.11
N THR A 12 14.90 -31.48 33.24
CA THR A 12 14.35 -30.13 33.09
C THR A 12 13.80 -29.69 34.44
N ALA A 13 14.51 -28.77 35.08
CA ALA A 13 14.28 -28.42 36.46
C ALA A 13 12.86 -27.90 36.67
N LYS A 14 12.16 -28.47 37.66
CA LYS A 14 11.03 -27.78 38.30
C LYS A 14 11.57 -26.60 39.09
N THR A 15 11.89 -25.50 38.41
CA THR A 15 12.14 -24.21 39.06
C THR A 15 10.91 -23.82 39.87
N ALA A 16 11.05 -23.84 41.20
CA ALA A 16 9.96 -23.51 42.09
C ALA A 16 9.56 -22.04 41.89
N ARG A 17 8.28 -21.78 41.58
CA ARG A 17 7.72 -20.42 41.52
C ARG A 17 8.00 -19.72 42.85
N ARG A 18 8.53 -18.49 42.80
CA ARG A 18 8.63 -17.65 44.00
C ARG A 18 7.21 -17.22 44.41
N PRO A 19 6.82 -17.30 45.70
CA PRO A 19 5.58 -16.70 46.15
C PRO A 19 5.71 -15.17 46.03
N GLY A 20 4.92 -14.57 45.13
CA GLY A 20 5.03 -13.16 44.79
C GLY A 20 3.84 -12.70 43.95
N GLY A 21 3.85 -13.02 42.66
CA GLY A 21 2.94 -12.46 41.66
C GLY A 21 3.32 -11.02 41.29
N LEU A 22 2.87 -10.54 40.12
CA LEU A 22 2.99 -9.13 39.74
C LEU A 22 2.04 -8.28 40.60
N ARG A 23 2.52 -7.11 41.00
CA ARG A 23 1.67 -6.03 41.53
C ARG A 23 1.23 -5.11 40.40
N ILE A 24 -0.04 -4.70 40.41
CA ILE A 24 -0.62 -3.87 39.36
C ILE A 24 -1.04 -2.54 39.98
N ALA A 25 -0.23 -1.52 39.75
CA ALA A 25 -0.58 -0.14 40.08
C ALA A 25 -1.86 0.26 39.33
N ARG A 26 -2.70 1.07 39.98
CA ARG A 26 -3.82 1.76 39.34
C ARG A 26 -3.40 3.19 39.08
N VAL A 27 -3.37 3.58 37.81
CA VAL A 27 -2.96 4.91 37.35
C VAL A 27 -4.15 5.60 36.67
N PHE A 28 -4.93 4.84 35.89
CA PHE A 28 -6.12 5.34 35.19
C PHE A 28 -7.43 5.16 35.97
N THR A 29 -7.48 4.19 36.89
CA THR A 29 -8.70 3.78 37.62
C THR A 29 -8.57 3.89 39.14
N ARG A 30 -9.65 3.58 39.87
CA ARG A 30 -9.67 3.53 41.34
C ARG A 30 -10.31 2.22 41.82
N PRO A 31 -9.90 1.67 42.98
CA PRO A 31 -10.53 0.46 43.53
C PRO A 31 -12.05 0.62 43.66
N GLY A 32 -12.81 -0.33 43.12
CA GLY A 32 -14.28 -0.31 43.12
C GLY A 32 -14.95 0.63 42.11
N GLN A 33 -14.18 1.33 41.28
CA GLN A 33 -14.71 2.14 40.17
C GLN A 33 -14.97 1.26 38.94
N ASN A 34 -16.18 1.31 38.39
CA ASN A 34 -16.49 0.65 37.12
C ASN A 34 -15.82 1.40 35.95
N PRO A 35 -14.88 0.78 35.18
CA PRO A 35 -14.20 1.47 34.10
C PRO A 35 -15.15 1.89 32.97
N TYR A 36 -16.24 1.16 32.76
CA TYR A 36 -17.25 1.48 31.74
C TYR A 36 -18.06 2.75 32.05
N GLU A 37 -18.00 3.26 33.27
CA GLU A 37 -18.61 4.54 33.68
C GLU A 37 -17.66 5.75 33.50
N THR A 38 -16.40 5.52 33.10
CA THR A 38 -15.43 6.60 32.84
C THR A 38 -15.61 7.29 31.49
N ILE A 39 -16.58 6.84 30.68
CA ILE A 39 -16.83 7.34 29.33
C ILE A 39 -18.36 7.30 29.06
N PRO A 40 -18.95 8.32 28.40
CA PRO A 40 -20.35 8.28 27.99
C PRO A 40 -20.57 7.35 26.78
N TRP A 41 -21.81 6.92 26.58
CA TRP A 41 -22.21 5.87 25.63
C TRP A 41 -23.38 6.30 24.76
N THR A 42 -23.39 5.82 23.51
CA THR A 42 -24.43 6.14 22.53
C THR A 42 -24.73 4.93 21.62
N ARG A 43 -25.91 4.91 21.00
CA ARG A 43 -26.29 3.93 19.98
C ARG A 43 -26.15 4.55 18.59
N ARG A 44 -25.52 3.84 17.65
CA ARG A 44 -25.31 4.29 16.26
C ARG A 44 -25.64 3.19 15.25
N THR A 45 -25.94 3.58 14.02
CA THR A 45 -26.03 2.65 12.89
C THR A 45 -24.67 2.54 12.19
N SER A 46 -24.30 1.32 11.82
CA SER A 46 -23.18 1.03 10.91
C SER A 46 -23.71 0.44 9.61
N ARG A 47 -23.19 0.90 8.47
CA ARG A 47 -23.72 0.52 7.14
C ARG A 47 -22.62 0.55 6.07
N ILE A 48 -22.43 -0.57 5.39
CA ILE A 48 -21.49 -0.72 4.28
C ILE A 48 -22.26 -1.05 3.00
N THR A 49 -21.97 -0.30 1.93
CA THR A 49 -22.52 -0.50 0.59
C THR A 49 -21.42 -0.81 -0.43
N ASN A 50 -21.77 -1.60 -1.44
CA ASN A 50 -20.98 -1.79 -2.66
C ASN A 50 -21.00 -0.51 -3.53
N PRO A 51 -20.11 -0.40 -4.54
CA PRO A 51 -20.11 0.70 -5.51
C PRO A 51 -21.39 0.84 -6.34
N ASP A 52 -22.22 -0.21 -6.43
CA ASP A 52 -23.53 -0.19 -7.08
C ASP A 52 -24.68 0.29 -6.15
N GLY A 53 -24.35 0.64 -4.90
CA GLY A 53 -25.31 1.07 -3.88
C GLY A 53 -26.00 -0.08 -3.11
N SER A 54 -25.75 -1.35 -3.45
CA SER A 54 -26.29 -2.48 -2.71
C SER A 54 -25.67 -2.59 -1.31
N VAL A 55 -26.47 -2.95 -0.30
CA VAL A 55 -26.00 -3.07 1.10
C VAL A 55 -25.27 -4.40 1.28
N VAL A 56 -24.01 -4.33 1.72
CA VAL A 56 -23.16 -5.49 2.06
C VAL A 56 -23.39 -5.92 3.51
N PHE A 57 -23.56 -4.94 4.39
CA PHE A 57 -23.75 -5.14 5.82
C PHE A 57 -24.41 -3.91 6.43
N GLU A 58 -25.39 -4.11 7.32
CA GLU A 58 -26.05 -3.05 8.08
C GLU A 58 -26.37 -3.56 9.48
N MET A 59 -26.11 -2.73 10.49
CA MET A 59 -26.50 -2.96 11.88
C MET A 59 -26.94 -1.64 12.50
N THR A 60 -28.22 -1.55 12.85
CA THR A 60 -28.75 -0.45 13.66
C THR A 60 -28.41 -0.67 15.15
N ASP A 61 -28.45 0.41 15.91
CA ASP A 61 -28.44 0.37 17.39
C ASP A 61 -27.18 -0.28 18.01
N ALA A 62 -26.03 -0.19 17.35
CA ALA A 62 -24.76 -0.61 17.90
C ALA A 62 -24.31 0.35 19.01
N GLU A 63 -24.10 -0.17 20.22
CA GLU A 63 -23.69 0.61 21.38
C GLU A 63 -22.17 0.84 21.37
N VAL A 64 -21.73 2.10 21.37
CA VAL A 64 -20.33 2.51 21.34
C VAL A 64 -20.07 3.64 22.34
N PRO A 65 -18.82 3.85 22.79
CA PRO A 65 -18.48 5.05 23.54
C PRO A 65 -18.69 6.29 22.67
N GLU A 66 -19.36 7.31 23.21
CA GLU A 66 -19.71 8.51 22.49
C GLU A 66 -18.51 9.26 21.87
N PRO A 67 -17.33 9.35 22.53
CA PRO A 67 -16.15 10.00 21.94
C PRO A 67 -15.52 9.27 20.75
N TRP A 68 -15.89 8.02 20.43
CA TRP A 68 -15.36 7.32 19.26
C TRP A 68 -15.90 7.96 17.97
N SER A 69 -15.11 7.96 16.90
CA SER A 69 -15.58 8.44 15.58
C SER A 69 -16.57 7.48 14.93
N GLN A 70 -17.33 7.97 13.94
CA GLN A 70 -18.19 7.10 13.11
C GLN A 70 -17.34 6.08 12.33
N VAL A 71 -16.17 6.46 11.81
CA VAL A 71 -15.26 5.51 11.11
C VAL A 71 -14.80 4.39 12.05
N ALA A 72 -14.44 4.71 13.31
CA ALA A 72 -14.11 3.69 14.31
C ALA A 72 -15.32 2.80 14.64
N THR A 73 -16.54 3.37 14.65
CA THR A 73 -17.81 2.65 14.80
C THR A 73 -18.01 1.66 13.64
N ASP A 74 -17.90 2.12 12.38
CA ASP A 74 -18.09 1.27 11.20
C ASP A 74 -17.02 0.16 11.09
N ILE A 75 -15.76 0.44 11.45
CA ILE A 75 -14.71 -0.59 11.46
C ILE A 75 -14.98 -1.64 12.55
N VAL A 76 -15.28 -1.23 13.79
CA VAL A 76 -15.51 -2.20 14.89
C VAL A 76 -16.77 -3.03 14.67
N VAL A 77 -17.87 -2.40 14.26
CA VAL A 77 -19.16 -3.08 14.03
C VAL A 77 -19.10 -3.96 12.79
N SER A 78 -18.43 -3.55 11.70
CA SER A 78 -18.33 -4.36 10.49
C SER A 78 -17.32 -5.50 10.57
N LYS A 79 -16.13 -5.29 11.17
CA LYS A 79 -15.03 -6.29 11.17
C LYS A 79 -14.91 -7.07 12.48
N TYR A 80 -15.05 -6.41 13.63
CA TYR A 80 -14.61 -6.97 14.93
C TYR A 80 -15.75 -7.50 15.80
N PHE A 81 -16.99 -7.03 15.62
CA PHE A 81 -18.17 -7.64 16.23
C PHE A 81 -18.39 -9.05 15.66
N ARG A 82 -18.41 -10.05 16.54
CA ARG A 82 -18.78 -11.45 16.23
C ARG A 82 -20.20 -11.47 15.64
N LYS A 83 -20.38 -12.10 14.48
CA LYS A 83 -21.64 -12.04 13.72
C LYS A 83 -22.70 -13.07 14.11
N ALA A 84 -22.31 -14.15 14.78
CA ALA A 84 -23.20 -15.25 15.16
C ALA A 84 -22.64 -16.04 16.35
N GLY A 85 -23.56 -16.68 17.09
CA GLY A 85 -23.26 -17.54 18.24
C GLY A 85 -23.21 -16.81 19.59
N VAL A 86 -23.62 -15.53 19.65
CA VAL A 86 -23.60 -14.71 20.86
C VAL A 86 -25.00 -14.71 21.47
N PRO A 87 -25.21 -15.15 22.73
CA PRO A 87 -26.51 -15.08 23.38
C PRO A 87 -27.06 -13.65 23.39
N GLN A 88 -28.35 -13.50 23.05
CA GLN A 88 -29.06 -12.24 23.07
C GLN A 88 -29.82 -12.07 24.39
N TYR A 89 -29.95 -10.84 24.86
CA TYR A 89 -30.53 -10.49 26.17
C TYR A 89 -31.58 -9.39 26.02
N ASP A 90 -32.57 -9.36 26.91
CA ASP A 90 -33.56 -8.28 26.99
C ASP A 90 -32.98 -7.02 27.67
N GLU A 91 -33.77 -5.94 27.76
CA GLU A 91 -33.34 -4.68 28.40
C GLU A 91 -33.18 -4.79 29.92
N GLN A 92 -33.60 -5.91 30.52
CA GLN A 92 -33.46 -6.23 31.93
C GLN A 92 -32.26 -7.17 32.20
N GLY A 93 -31.57 -7.62 31.15
CA GLY A 93 -30.40 -8.51 31.23
C GLY A 93 -30.71 -10.00 31.29
N ASN A 94 -31.96 -10.43 31.07
CA ASN A 94 -32.32 -11.85 31.00
C ASN A 94 -32.02 -12.41 29.59
N PRO A 95 -31.61 -13.68 29.45
CA PRO A 95 -31.47 -14.31 28.14
C PRO A 95 -32.82 -14.34 27.40
N ILE A 96 -32.85 -13.88 26.15
CA ILE A 96 -34.01 -14.09 25.28
C ILE A 96 -34.04 -15.57 24.90
N LEU A 97 -35.16 -16.25 25.12
CA LEU A 97 -35.32 -17.67 24.82
C LEU A 97 -36.20 -17.90 23.57
N ASP A 98 -35.94 -18.98 22.85
CA ASP A 98 -36.74 -19.45 21.72
C ASP A 98 -37.95 -20.32 22.16
N GLU A 99 -38.72 -20.81 21.19
CA GLU A 99 -39.87 -21.71 21.39
C GLU A 99 -39.51 -23.06 22.02
N HIS A 100 -38.22 -23.34 22.25
CA HIS A 100 -37.69 -24.56 22.86
C HIS A 100 -36.91 -24.26 24.15
N GLY A 101 -36.99 -23.02 24.66
CA GLY A 101 -36.33 -22.58 25.89
C GLY A 101 -34.81 -22.44 25.76
N GLN A 102 -34.25 -22.41 24.55
CA GLN A 102 -32.81 -22.20 24.32
C GLN A 102 -32.51 -20.71 24.13
N PRO A 103 -31.33 -20.21 24.53
CA PRO A 103 -30.96 -18.82 24.28
C PRO A 103 -30.91 -18.48 22.79
N VAL A 104 -31.62 -17.44 22.39
CA VAL A 104 -31.56 -16.88 21.03
C VAL A 104 -30.15 -16.39 20.77
N LEU A 105 -29.54 -16.87 19.68
CA LEU A 105 -28.17 -16.53 19.31
C LEU A 105 -28.15 -15.50 18.16
N GLY A 106 -27.24 -14.54 18.26
CA GLY A 106 -27.09 -13.45 17.30
C GLY A 106 -25.65 -12.91 17.27
N PRO A 107 -25.47 -11.64 16.88
CA PRO A 107 -24.18 -10.96 16.88
C PRO A 107 -23.85 -10.28 18.22
N GLU A 108 -22.61 -9.84 18.37
CA GLU A 108 -22.27 -8.72 19.25
C GLU A 108 -22.96 -7.44 18.75
N ARG A 109 -23.44 -6.60 19.67
CA ARG A 109 -24.10 -5.31 19.40
C ARG A 109 -23.52 -4.15 20.22
N SER A 110 -22.52 -4.40 21.07
CA SER A 110 -21.90 -3.37 21.91
C SER A 110 -20.38 -3.51 21.98
N VAL A 111 -19.67 -2.38 21.98
CA VAL A 111 -18.23 -2.33 22.30
C VAL A 111 -17.95 -2.84 23.72
N ARG A 112 -18.91 -2.75 24.66
CA ARG A 112 -18.80 -3.39 25.99
C ARG A 112 -18.56 -4.89 25.88
N GLN A 113 -19.28 -5.56 24.98
CA GLN A 113 -19.18 -7.01 24.77
C GLN A 113 -17.78 -7.39 24.26
N VAL A 114 -17.28 -6.63 23.26
CA VAL A 114 -15.94 -6.82 22.69
C VAL A 114 -14.85 -6.60 23.74
N VAL A 115 -14.86 -5.46 24.45
CA VAL A 115 -13.86 -5.15 25.48
C VAL A 115 -13.91 -6.18 26.62
N ARG A 116 -15.11 -6.53 27.12
CA ARG A 116 -15.30 -7.54 28.16
C ARG A 116 -14.67 -8.87 27.77
N ARG A 117 -14.90 -9.38 26.56
CA ARG A 117 -14.35 -10.69 26.16
C ARG A 117 -12.83 -10.65 25.97
N LEU A 118 -12.26 -9.54 25.51
CA LEU A 118 -10.80 -9.40 25.40
C LEU A 118 -10.16 -9.37 26.78
N VAL A 119 -10.52 -8.37 27.60
CA VAL A 119 -9.85 -8.10 28.86
C VAL A 119 -10.15 -9.16 29.91
N GLY A 120 -11.40 -9.59 30.05
CA GLY A 120 -11.78 -10.63 31.00
C GLY A 120 -11.15 -12.00 30.68
N CYS A 121 -10.88 -12.28 29.39
CA CYS A 121 -10.14 -13.47 29.00
C CYS A 121 -8.64 -13.35 29.34
N TRP A 122 -8.00 -12.21 29.07
CA TRP A 122 -6.61 -11.99 29.51
C TRP A 122 -6.48 -12.07 31.04
N ARG A 123 -7.42 -11.48 31.79
CA ARG A 123 -7.46 -11.59 33.25
C ARG A 123 -7.61 -13.04 33.71
N ASP A 124 -8.60 -13.78 33.22
CA ASP A 124 -8.87 -15.18 33.60
C ASP A 124 -7.63 -16.08 33.42
N TRP A 125 -6.90 -15.92 32.31
CA TRP A 125 -5.65 -16.65 32.09
C TRP A 125 -4.50 -16.15 32.98
N GLY A 126 -4.34 -14.85 33.18
CA GLY A 126 -3.31 -14.32 34.09
C GLY A 126 -3.52 -14.75 35.54
N GLU A 127 -4.75 -14.64 36.04
CA GLU A 127 -5.14 -14.98 37.42
C GLU A 127 -5.01 -16.49 37.67
N ARG A 128 -5.51 -17.34 36.76
CA ARG A 128 -5.40 -18.81 36.87
C ARG A 128 -3.96 -19.31 36.93
N TYR A 129 -3.05 -18.68 36.20
CA TYR A 129 -1.65 -19.13 36.09
C TYR A 129 -0.67 -18.35 36.98
N GLY A 130 -1.16 -17.47 37.84
CA GLY A 130 -0.37 -16.82 38.89
C GLY A 130 0.43 -15.59 38.44
N TYR A 131 -0.04 -14.88 37.41
CA TYR A 131 0.56 -13.61 36.99
C TYR A 131 0.36 -12.53 38.04
N PHE A 132 -0.76 -12.53 38.76
CA PHE A 132 -1.11 -11.48 39.72
C PHE A 132 -0.87 -11.94 41.16
N ALA A 133 -0.43 -11.01 42.03
CA ALA A 133 -0.15 -11.31 43.42
C ALA A 133 -1.41 -11.55 44.26
N THR A 134 -2.50 -10.83 43.98
CA THR A 134 -3.83 -11.09 44.56
C THR A 134 -4.96 -10.85 43.55
N THR A 135 -6.18 -11.19 43.96
CA THR A 135 -7.45 -10.87 43.29
C THR A 135 -7.60 -9.37 42.97
N GLU A 136 -7.06 -8.49 43.81
CA GLU A 136 -7.15 -7.03 43.64
C GLU A 136 -6.20 -6.53 42.54
N ASP A 137 -5.02 -7.15 42.39
CA ASP A 137 -4.09 -6.91 41.29
C ASP A 137 -4.68 -7.43 39.96
N ALA A 138 -5.35 -8.58 39.97
CA ALA A 138 -6.06 -9.12 38.80
C ALA A 138 -7.22 -8.20 38.37
N GLN A 139 -7.98 -7.67 39.33
CA GLN A 139 -9.02 -6.68 39.04
C GLN A 139 -8.43 -5.35 38.57
N ALA A 140 -7.29 -4.91 39.12
CA ALA A 140 -6.60 -3.70 38.63
C ALA A 140 -6.15 -3.86 37.18
N PHE A 141 -5.63 -5.03 36.80
CA PHE A 141 -5.26 -5.33 35.41
C PHE A 141 -6.47 -5.27 34.47
N GLU A 142 -7.61 -5.85 34.86
CA GLU A 142 -8.86 -5.74 34.09
C GLU A 142 -9.36 -4.29 33.99
N ASP A 143 -9.32 -3.54 35.09
CA ASP A 143 -9.87 -2.20 35.13
C ASP A 143 -9.05 -1.21 34.29
N GLU A 144 -7.72 -1.22 34.43
CA GLU A 144 -6.81 -0.35 33.66
C GLU A 144 -6.85 -0.67 32.16
N LEU A 145 -6.89 -1.95 31.75
CA LEU A 145 -6.98 -2.32 30.33
C LEU A 145 -8.34 -2.00 29.72
N THR A 146 -9.43 -2.16 30.50
CA THR A 146 -10.77 -1.74 30.07
C THR A 146 -10.78 -0.23 29.82
N TYR A 147 -10.20 0.58 30.72
CA TYR A 147 -10.01 2.01 30.50
C TYR A 147 -9.20 2.29 29.23
N MET A 148 -8.02 1.68 29.07
CA MET A 148 -7.14 1.92 27.92
C MET A 148 -7.80 1.61 26.57
N LEU A 149 -8.59 0.54 26.48
CA LEU A 149 -9.32 0.20 25.25
C LEU A 149 -10.48 1.16 24.98
N LEU A 150 -11.26 1.53 26.02
CA LEU A 150 -12.37 2.47 25.87
C LEU A 150 -11.90 3.88 25.47
N HIS A 151 -10.79 4.36 26.04
CA HIS A 151 -10.21 5.68 25.75
C HIS A 151 -9.24 5.67 24.56
N GLN A 152 -9.14 4.56 23.82
CA GLN A 152 -8.32 4.38 22.61
C GLN A 152 -6.82 4.69 22.81
N MET A 153 -6.27 4.28 23.97
CA MET A 153 -4.85 4.42 24.32
C MET A 153 -3.96 3.32 23.71
N ALA A 154 -4.55 2.18 23.36
CA ALA A 154 -3.86 1.06 22.74
C ALA A 154 -4.82 0.23 21.89
N ALA A 155 -4.29 -0.54 20.94
CA ALA A 155 -5.04 -1.55 20.19
C ALA A 155 -4.19 -2.81 19.93
N PRO A 156 -4.73 -4.01 20.15
CA PRO A 156 -4.11 -5.25 19.70
C PRO A 156 -4.30 -5.48 18.19
N ASN A 157 -3.52 -6.40 17.64
CA ASN A 157 -3.66 -6.94 16.30
C ASN A 157 -5.04 -7.58 16.03
N SER A 158 -5.51 -7.52 14.78
CA SER A 158 -6.85 -8.00 14.36
C SER A 158 -7.23 -9.43 14.83
N PRO A 159 -6.34 -10.44 14.86
CA PRO A 159 -6.70 -11.78 15.36
C PRO A 159 -7.09 -11.83 16.85
N GLN A 160 -6.60 -10.93 17.71
CA GLN A 160 -7.14 -10.80 19.07
C GLN A 160 -8.61 -10.38 19.02
N TRP A 161 -8.92 -9.31 18.29
CA TRP A 161 -10.29 -8.82 18.11
C TRP A 161 -11.24 -9.87 17.51
N PHE A 162 -10.75 -10.74 16.61
CA PHE A 162 -11.56 -11.80 16.02
C PHE A 162 -11.78 -13.01 16.96
N ASN A 163 -10.72 -13.47 17.64
CA ASN A 163 -10.67 -14.82 18.22
C ASN A 163 -10.64 -14.84 19.76
N THR A 164 -10.12 -13.80 20.41
CA THR A 164 -9.93 -13.80 21.87
C THR A 164 -11.26 -13.64 22.62
N GLY A 165 -11.42 -14.44 23.68
CA GLY A 165 -12.56 -14.39 24.59
C GLY A 165 -13.85 -15.05 24.13
N LEU A 166 -13.95 -15.58 22.89
CA LEU A 166 -15.21 -16.11 22.37
C LEU A 166 -15.79 -17.27 23.20
N TYR A 167 -14.94 -18.20 23.66
CA TYR A 167 -15.36 -19.27 24.56
C TYR A 167 -15.63 -18.74 25.98
N TRP A 168 -14.72 -17.94 26.52
CA TRP A 168 -14.81 -17.39 27.89
C TRP A 168 -16.09 -16.54 28.11
N ALA A 169 -16.46 -15.71 27.14
CA ALA A 169 -17.61 -14.80 27.25
C ALA A 169 -18.96 -15.44 26.87
N TYR A 170 -18.96 -16.40 25.92
CA TYR A 170 -20.18 -16.87 25.24
C TYR A 170 -20.30 -18.40 25.12
N GLY A 171 -19.33 -19.18 25.60
CA GLY A 171 -19.32 -20.64 25.46
C GLY A 171 -19.10 -21.15 24.02
N ILE A 172 -18.72 -20.28 23.08
CA ILE A 172 -18.53 -20.64 21.67
C ILE A 172 -17.40 -21.67 21.53
N THR A 173 -17.72 -22.82 20.96
CA THR A 173 -16.79 -23.92 20.61
C THR A 173 -16.90 -24.25 19.12
N GLY A 174 -16.16 -25.27 18.65
CA GLY A 174 -16.27 -25.77 17.28
C GLY A 174 -15.37 -26.99 17.05
N PRO A 175 -15.52 -27.75 15.95
CA PRO A 175 -14.76 -28.99 15.74
C PRO A 175 -13.24 -28.76 15.73
N ALA A 176 -12.48 -29.66 16.35
CA ALA A 176 -11.01 -29.59 16.41
C ALA A 176 -10.37 -29.41 15.02
N GLN A 177 -9.38 -28.52 14.92
CA GLN A 177 -8.72 -28.15 13.66
C GLN A 177 -7.27 -28.67 13.55
N GLY A 178 -6.90 -29.66 14.36
CA GLY A 178 -5.54 -30.21 14.40
C GLY A 178 -4.47 -29.25 14.97
N HIS A 179 -4.91 -28.22 15.70
CA HIS A 179 -4.05 -27.30 16.42
C HIS A 179 -3.48 -27.93 17.70
N ALA A 180 -2.45 -27.30 18.26
CA ALA A 180 -1.77 -27.73 19.48
C ALA A 180 -1.47 -26.55 20.43
N TYR A 181 -1.19 -26.86 21.68
CA TYR A 181 -0.73 -25.93 22.72
C TYR A 181 0.21 -26.65 23.67
N VAL A 182 1.12 -25.94 24.34
CA VAL A 182 1.77 -26.47 25.54
C VAL A 182 0.86 -26.22 26.72
N ASP A 183 0.56 -27.28 27.46
CA ASP A 183 -0.24 -27.23 28.68
C ASP A 183 0.60 -26.60 29.81
N PRO A 184 0.17 -25.48 30.39
CA PRO A 184 0.98 -24.71 31.34
C PRO A 184 1.07 -25.32 32.75
N ASP A 185 0.23 -26.30 33.10
CA ASP A 185 0.27 -27.00 34.39
C ASP A 185 1.19 -28.22 34.34
N THR A 186 1.21 -28.94 33.20
CA THR A 186 2.03 -30.15 33.01
C THR A 186 3.34 -29.88 32.27
N GLY A 187 3.44 -28.79 31.51
CA GLY A 187 4.56 -28.50 30.59
C GLY A 187 4.54 -29.37 29.32
N GLU A 188 3.47 -30.13 29.10
CA GLU A 188 3.36 -31.11 28.01
C GLU A 188 2.66 -30.52 26.78
N LEU A 189 3.14 -30.87 25.60
CA LEU A 189 2.47 -30.56 24.34
C LEU A 189 1.17 -31.38 24.21
N LYS A 190 0.02 -30.70 24.01
CA LYS A 190 -1.30 -31.31 23.85
C LYS A 190 -2.00 -30.82 22.57
N LYS A 191 -2.91 -31.63 22.04
CA LYS A 191 -3.78 -31.26 20.92
C LYS A 191 -5.01 -30.50 21.43
N SER A 192 -5.46 -29.52 20.66
CA SER A 192 -6.70 -28.81 20.94
C SER A 192 -7.92 -29.69 20.69
N THR A 193 -8.83 -29.73 21.68
CA THR A 193 -10.11 -30.46 21.63
C THR A 193 -11.15 -29.82 20.72
N ASP A 194 -11.03 -28.51 20.50
CA ASP A 194 -12.03 -27.71 19.78
C ASP A 194 -11.39 -26.44 19.15
N ALA A 195 -12.21 -25.65 18.47
CA ALA A 195 -11.79 -24.51 17.65
C ALA A 195 -11.61 -23.17 18.39
N TYR A 196 -12.04 -23.02 19.65
CA TYR A 196 -12.16 -21.71 20.32
C TYR A 196 -11.91 -21.66 21.85
N SER A 197 -11.93 -22.78 22.59
CA SER A 197 -11.64 -22.77 24.05
C SER A 197 -10.24 -22.25 24.40
N ARG A 198 -9.32 -22.35 23.43
CA ARG A 198 -8.11 -21.54 23.34
C ARG A 198 -8.20 -20.65 22.10
N PRO A 199 -7.95 -19.33 22.20
CA PRO A 199 -8.01 -18.45 21.04
C PRO A 199 -6.78 -18.59 20.12
N THR A 200 -6.86 -17.93 18.96
CA THR A 200 -5.78 -17.78 17.97
C THR A 200 -5.41 -16.30 17.81
N PRO A 201 -4.66 -15.70 18.78
CA PRO A 201 -4.46 -14.25 18.87
C PRO A 201 -3.25 -13.71 18.06
N HIS A 202 -2.36 -14.56 17.56
CA HIS A 202 -1.12 -14.13 16.89
C HIS A 202 -1.40 -13.68 15.45
N ALA A 203 -0.70 -12.66 14.95
CA ALA A 203 -0.89 -12.15 13.58
C ALA A 203 0.18 -12.63 12.59
N CYS A 204 1.42 -12.76 13.04
CA CYS A 204 2.56 -13.07 12.19
C CYS A 204 3.13 -14.43 12.61
N PHE A 205 3.22 -15.37 11.67
CA PHE A 205 3.84 -16.67 11.89
C PHE A 205 5.07 -16.78 10.99
N ILE A 206 6.19 -17.26 11.53
CA ILE A 206 7.34 -17.72 10.74
C ILE A 206 7.34 -19.24 10.83
N GLN A 207 7.62 -19.96 9.74
CA GLN A 207 7.59 -21.42 9.69
C GLN A 207 8.80 -21.98 8.95
N SER A 208 9.26 -23.17 9.37
CA SER A 208 10.24 -23.96 8.63
C SER A 208 9.57 -24.90 7.63
N VAL A 209 10.37 -25.33 6.65
CA VAL A 209 10.08 -26.50 5.82
C VAL A 209 11.32 -27.39 5.75
N GLU A 210 11.16 -28.69 5.91
CA GLU A 210 12.21 -29.67 5.64
C GLU A 210 12.06 -30.27 4.24
N ASP A 211 13.18 -30.76 3.69
CA ASP A 211 13.28 -31.36 2.35
C ASP A 211 12.76 -32.81 2.31
N ASP A 212 11.53 -32.98 2.80
CA ASP A 212 10.71 -34.19 2.77
C ASP A 212 9.33 -33.85 2.19
N LEU A 213 8.73 -34.79 1.46
CA LEU A 213 7.47 -34.54 0.76
C LEU A 213 6.25 -34.55 1.69
N VAL A 214 6.16 -35.51 2.63
CA VAL A 214 4.89 -35.85 3.32
C VAL A 214 5.01 -36.16 4.81
N ASN A 215 6.22 -36.31 5.35
CA ASN A 215 6.41 -36.48 6.79
C ASN A 215 6.19 -35.15 7.54
N PRO A 216 5.90 -35.17 8.86
CA PRO A 216 5.75 -33.94 9.66
C PRO A 216 6.98 -33.01 9.54
N GLY A 217 6.76 -31.72 9.35
CA GLY A 217 7.81 -30.73 9.02
C GLY A 217 8.11 -30.60 7.52
N GLY A 218 7.74 -31.58 6.70
CA GLY A 218 7.91 -31.56 5.24
C GLY A 218 6.95 -30.64 4.50
N ILE A 219 7.06 -30.66 3.17
CA ILE A 219 6.39 -29.76 2.22
C ILE A 219 4.86 -29.76 2.39
N PHE A 220 4.20 -30.92 2.25
CA PHE A 220 2.73 -30.97 2.34
C PHE A 220 2.20 -30.81 3.78
N ASP A 221 3.03 -31.04 4.81
CA ASP A 221 2.69 -30.66 6.18
C ASP A 221 2.65 -29.14 6.36
N LEU A 222 3.63 -28.40 5.81
CA LEU A 222 3.59 -26.93 5.84
C LEU A 222 2.33 -26.37 5.15
N VAL A 223 1.87 -26.95 4.04
CA VAL A 223 0.61 -26.53 3.38
C VAL A 223 -0.57 -26.63 4.37
N MET A 224 -0.65 -27.73 5.11
CA MET A 224 -1.68 -27.93 6.14
C MET A 224 -1.51 -27.01 7.36
N ARG A 225 -0.28 -26.63 7.71
CA ARG A 225 -0.01 -25.65 8.78
C ARG A 225 -0.41 -24.23 8.36
N GLU A 226 -0.08 -23.81 7.14
CA GLU A 226 -0.49 -22.50 6.60
C GLU A 226 -2.01 -22.38 6.43
N ALA A 227 -2.69 -23.44 5.98
CA ALA A 227 -4.15 -23.44 5.89
C ALA A 227 -4.83 -23.19 7.24
N ARG A 228 -4.23 -23.65 8.35
CA ARG A 228 -4.67 -23.33 9.72
C ARG A 228 -4.41 -21.86 10.08
N VAL A 229 -3.24 -21.30 9.75
CA VAL A 229 -2.90 -19.88 9.98
C VAL A 229 -3.91 -18.95 9.27
N PHE A 230 -4.09 -19.13 7.97
CA PHE A 230 -4.92 -18.23 7.15
C PHE A 230 -6.40 -18.26 7.54
N LYS A 231 -6.91 -19.41 8.01
CA LYS A 231 -8.30 -19.58 8.47
C LYS A 231 -8.68 -18.59 9.58
N TYR A 232 -7.76 -18.27 10.49
CA TYR A 232 -8.02 -17.44 11.68
C TYR A 232 -7.61 -15.96 11.53
N GLY A 233 -7.18 -15.52 10.34
CA GLY A 233 -6.89 -14.10 10.05
C GLY A 233 -5.44 -13.69 10.25
N SER A 234 -4.50 -14.63 10.20
CA SER A 234 -3.08 -14.41 10.43
C SER A 234 -2.29 -14.61 9.12
N GLY A 235 -1.07 -14.07 9.06
CA GLY A 235 -0.13 -14.24 7.93
C GLY A 235 1.01 -15.21 8.25
N SER A 236 1.65 -15.76 7.21
CA SER A 236 2.70 -16.78 7.32
C SER A 236 3.93 -16.46 6.46
N GLY A 237 5.11 -16.46 7.05
CA GLY A 237 6.41 -16.36 6.38
C GLY A 237 7.18 -17.68 6.43
N THR A 238 7.93 -18.01 5.38
CA THR A 238 8.78 -19.20 5.33
C THR A 238 9.99 -18.96 4.44
N ASN A 239 11.18 -19.39 4.88
CA ASN A 239 12.35 -19.51 4.02
C ASN A 239 12.44 -20.93 3.46
N PHE A 240 12.39 -21.04 2.13
CA PHE A 240 12.31 -22.32 1.42
C PHE A 240 13.67 -22.89 0.98
N SER A 241 14.77 -22.22 1.34
CA SER A 241 16.12 -22.54 0.86
C SER A 241 16.66 -23.92 1.26
N LYS A 242 15.97 -24.65 2.13
CA LYS A 242 16.25 -26.05 2.46
C LYS A 242 15.85 -27.03 1.37
N ILE A 243 14.82 -26.71 0.57
CA ILE A 243 14.29 -27.63 -0.45
C ILE A 243 15.32 -27.80 -1.57
N ARG A 244 15.62 -29.05 -1.94
CA ARG A 244 16.65 -29.37 -2.93
C ARG A 244 16.24 -28.89 -4.33
N ALA A 245 17.20 -28.29 -5.03
CA ALA A 245 16.95 -27.68 -6.32
C ALA A 245 16.69 -28.71 -7.43
N GLU A 246 16.21 -28.23 -8.59
CA GLU A 246 15.93 -29.09 -9.74
C GLU A 246 17.19 -29.85 -10.19
N GLY A 247 17.07 -31.16 -10.42
CA GLY A 247 18.19 -32.01 -10.80
C GLY A 247 18.98 -32.63 -9.64
N GLU A 248 18.80 -32.19 -8.38
CA GLU A 248 19.45 -32.85 -7.23
C GLU A 248 18.96 -34.30 -7.05
N PRO A 249 19.84 -35.26 -6.69
CA PRO A 249 19.50 -36.68 -6.70
C PRO A 249 18.50 -37.07 -5.60
N LEU A 250 17.70 -38.11 -5.87
CA LEU A 250 16.76 -38.70 -4.92
C LEU A 250 17.25 -40.06 -4.41
N SER A 251 16.97 -40.37 -3.13
CA SER A 251 17.42 -41.60 -2.48
C SER A 251 16.75 -42.89 -3.00
N GLY A 252 15.65 -42.77 -3.75
CA GLY A 252 15.00 -43.87 -4.47
C GLY A 252 15.49 -44.03 -5.91
N GLY A 253 16.48 -43.23 -6.35
CA GLY A 253 16.81 -43.04 -7.77
C GLY A 253 16.02 -41.90 -8.40
N GLY A 254 16.54 -41.35 -9.51
CA GLY A 254 15.99 -40.15 -10.15
C GLY A 254 16.44 -38.84 -9.51
N THR A 255 15.79 -37.74 -9.92
CA THR A 255 16.17 -36.36 -9.58
C THR A 255 14.96 -35.53 -9.13
N SER A 256 15.23 -34.48 -8.35
CA SER A 256 14.23 -33.54 -7.84
C SER A 256 13.52 -32.73 -8.93
N SER A 257 12.24 -32.44 -8.70
CA SER A 257 11.42 -31.47 -9.44
C SER A 257 11.71 -30.00 -9.07
N GLY A 258 12.63 -29.76 -8.15
CA GLY A 258 13.09 -28.43 -7.73
C GLY A 258 12.12 -27.65 -6.85
N LEU A 259 12.64 -26.57 -6.27
CA LEU A 259 11.94 -25.69 -5.33
C LEU A 259 10.66 -25.11 -5.96
N MET A 260 10.75 -24.67 -7.21
CA MET A 260 9.69 -23.95 -7.90
C MET A 260 8.42 -24.77 -8.10
N SER A 261 8.53 -26.10 -8.20
CA SER A 261 7.37 -26.99 -8.32
C SER A 261 6.50 -26.98 -7.07
N PHE A 262 7.11 -26.80 -5.89
CA PHE A 262 6.40 -26.79 -4.60
C PHE A 262 5.86 -25.41 -4.24
N LEU A 263 6.60 -24.32 -4.54
CA LEU A 263 6.13 -22.95 -4.31
C LEU A 263 4.78 -22.66 -5.01
N LYS A 264 4.56 -23.24 -6.20
CA LYS A 264 3.28 -23.18 -6.92
C LYS A 264 2.12 -23.86 -6.21
N VAL A 265 2.38 -24.84 -5.34
CA VAL A 265 1.34 -25.46 -4.49
C VAL A 265 0.95 -24.52 -3.35
N PHE A 266 1.94 -23.89 -2.69
CA PHE A 266 1.69 -22.96 -1.59
C PHE A 266 0.90 -21.72 -2.00
N ASP A 267 1.25 -21.13 -3.15
CA ASP A 267 0.52 -19.99 -3.71
C ASP A 267 -0.98 -20.31 -3.93
N ARG A 268 -1.30 -21.46 -4.52
CA ARG A 268 -2.70 -21.89 -4.71
C ARG A 268 -3.41 -22.17 -3.39
N ALA A 269 -2.71 -22.74 -2.41
CA ALA A 269 -3.26 -22.96 -1.07
C ALA A 269 -3.58 -21.65 -0.34
N ALA A 270 -2.74 -20.62 -0.50
CA ALA A 270 -3.01 -19.28 0.04
C ALA A 270 -4.21 -18.61 -0.64
N GLY A 271 -4.26 -18.59 -1.98
CA GLY A 271 -5.34 -17.96 -2.75
C GLY A 271 -6.73 -18.59 -2.52
N ALA A 272 -6.77 -19.88 -2.18
CA ALA A 272 -8.02 -20.59 -1.90
C ALA A 272 -8.66 -20.24 -0.53
N ILE A 273 -7.95 -19.59 0.39
CA ILE A 273 -8.38 -19.45 1.80
C ILE A 273 -8.70 -18.00 2.16
N LYS A 274 -9.93 -17.80 2.65
CA LYS A 274 -10.46 -16.51 3.16
C LYS A 274 -10.69 -16.60 4.67
N SER A 275 -10.30 -15.56 5.41
CA SER A 275 -10.18 -15.63 6.87
C SER A 275 -11.47 -15.33 7.64
N GLY A 276 -11.72 -16.12 8.69
CA GLY A 276 -12.66 -15.77 9.77
C GLY A 276 -14.14 -15.59 9.39
N GLY A 277 -14.55 -16.00 8.19
CA GLY A 277 -15.90 -15.71 7.67
C GLY A 277 -16.08 -14.27 7.18
N THR A 278 -14.98 -13.57 6.86
CA THR A 278 -14.96 -12.21 6.31
C THR A 278 -14.21 -12.17 4.97
N THR A 279 -14.23 -11.02 4.27
CA THR A 279 -13.65 -10.88 2.92
C THR A 279 -12.11 -10.78 2.87
N ARG A 280 -11.39 -11.03 3.97
CA ARG A 280 -9.92 -10.93 4.04
C ARG A 280 -9.25 -12.14 3.37
N ARG A 281 -8.31 -11.88 2.46
CA ARG A 281 -7.43 -12.91 1.85
C ARG A 281 -6.35 -13.36 2.85
N ALA A 282 -5.76 -14.54 2.60
CA ALA A 282 -4.49 -14.94 3.19
C ALA A 282 -3.37 -13.92 2.90
N ALA A 283 -2.37 -13.86 3.78
CA ALA A 283 -1.16 -13.06 3.60
C ALA A 283 0.07 -13.96 3.79
N LYS A 284 0.93 -14.08 2.78
CA LYS A 284 2.08 -14.98 2.78
C LYS A 284 3.36 -14.28 2.36
N MET A 285 4.48 -14.66 2.99
CA MET A 285 5.85 -14.28 2.61
C MET A 285 6.67 -15.54 2.27
N VAL A 286 7.34 -15.52 1.12
CA VAL A 286 8.24 -16.58 0.62
C VAL A 286 9.66 -16.03 0.56
N VAL A 287 10.59 -16.61 1.32
CA VAL A 287 11.99 -16.18 1.33
C VAL A 287 12.88 -17.25 0.69
N VAL A 288 13.90 -16.84 -0.09
CA VAL A 288 14.98 -17.71 -0.58
C VAL A 288 16.33 -17.00 -0.43
N ASP A 289 17.36 -17.74 -0.02
CA ASP A 289 18.72 -17.26 0.19
C ASP A 289 19.47 -17.15 -1.15
N ILE A 290 20.31 -16.12 -1.30
CA ILE A 290 20.97 -15.73 -2.56
C ILE A 290 21.97 -16.76 -3.14
N ASP A 291 22.27 -17.86 -2.43
CA ASP A 291 23.12 -18.96 -2.90
C ASP A 291 22.34 -20.21 -3.39
N HIS A 292 21.00 -20.17 -3.41
CA HIS A 292 20.19 -21.33 -3.80
C HIS A 292 20.34 -21.67 -5.30
N PRO A 293 20.43 -22.94 -5.73
CA PRO A 293 20.64 -23.24 -7.15
C PRO A 293 19.44 -22.90 -8.06
N ASP A 294 18.22 -22.91 -7.55
CA ASP A 294 17.03 -22.41 -8.26
C ASP A 294 16.83 -20.88 -8.09
N ILE A 295 17.76 -20.14 -7.47
CA ILE A 295 17.58 -18.70 -7.15
C ILE A 295 17.24 -17.87 -8.39
N GLU A 296 17.86 -18.16 -9.54
CA GLU A 296 17.61 -17.46 -10.80
C GLU A 296 16.18 -17.69 -11.32
N LYS A 297 15.59 -18.86 -11.02
CA LYS A 297 14.19 -19.20 -11.35
C LYS A 297 13.22 -18.62 -10.33
N PHE A 298 13.58 -18.61 -9.05
CA PHE A 298 12.77 -18.02 -7.98
C PHE A 298 12.65 -16.53 -8.15
N ILE A 299 13.78 -15.84 -8.33
CA ILE A 299 13.85 -14.41 -8.60
C ILE A 299 12.93 -14.07 -9.80
N ARG A 300 13.05 -14.79 -10.93
CA ARG A 300 12.20 -14.56 -12.11
C ARG A 300 10.75 -15.06 -11.98
N TRP A 301 10.38 -15.84 -10.96
CA TRP A 301 9.16 -16.67 -10.98
C TRP A 301 7.89 -15.90 -11.28
N LYS A 302 7.58 -14.90 -10.45
CA LYS A 302 6.35 -14.12 -10.56
C LYS A 302 6.31 -13.34 -11.87
N ALA A 303 7.46 -12.83 -12.32
CA ALA A 303 7.62 -12.16 -13.61
C ALA A 303 7.32 -13.07 -14.81
N GLU A 304 7.72 -14.35 -14.77
CA GLU A 304 7.40 -15.32 -15.83
C GLU A 304 5.96 -15.85 -15.77
N GLU A 305 5.23 -15.63 -14.66
CA GLU A 305 3.82 -16.02 -14.51
C GLU A 305 2.86 -14.86 -14.83
N GLU A 306 3.23 -13.61 -14.59
CA GLU A 306 2.49 -12.43 -15.05
C GLU A 306 2.48 -12.32 -16.59
N LYS A 307 3.56 -12.76 -17.25
CA LYS A 307 3.58 -13.06 -18.71
C LYS A 307 2.54 -14.11 -19.18
N LYS A 308 1.78 -14.74 -18.27
CA LYS A 308 0.65 -15.63 -18.58
C LYS A 308 -0.69 -14.98 -18.26
N VAL A 309 -0.77 -14.16 -17.22
CA VAL A 309 -1.94 -13.26 -16.98
C VAL A 309 -2.13 -12.36 -18.19
N ALA A 310 -1.03 -11.85 -18.76
CA ALA A 310 -0.90 -11.28 -20.10
C ALA A 310 -1.78 -11.95 -21.16
N ALA A 311 -1.54 -13.24 -21.39
CA ALA A 311 -2.20 -14.00 -22.44
C ALA A 311 -3.67 -14.29 -22.11
N LEU A 312 -4.03 -14.37 -20.83
CA LEU A 312 -5.40 -14.61 -20.37
C LEU A 312 -6.27 -13.35 -20.47
N ILE A 313 -5.78 -12.18 -20.03
CA ILE A 313 -6.53 -10.93 -20.18
C ILE A 313 -6.61 -10.54 -21.67
N ALA A 314 -5.54 -10.75 -22.45
CA ALA A 314 -5.58 -10.61 -23.91
C ALA A 314 -6.56 -11.58 -24.60
N ALA A 315 -6.92 -12.70 -23.96
CA ALA A 315 -7.97 -13.62 -24.40
C ALA A 315 -9.37 -13.27 -23.88
N GLY A 316 -9.52 -12.23 -23.04
CA GLY A 316 -10.80 -11.68 -22.59
C GLY A 316 -11.16 -11.90 -21.12
N TYR A 317 -10.26 -12.43 -20.29
CA TYR A 317 -10.51 -12.57 -18.85
C TYR A 317 -10.38 -11.21 -18.09
N PRO A 318 -11.07 -11.00 -16.95
CA PRO A 318 -11.05 -9.70 -16.25
C PRO A 318 -9.70 -9.34 -15.61
N ALA A 319 -9.33 -8.05 -15.71
CA ALA A 319 -8.08 -7.47 -15.20
C ALA A 319 -8.10 -6.99 -13.73
N ASP A 320 -9.18 -7.22 -12.99
CA ASP A 320 -9.26 -7.00 -11.54
C ASP A 320 -8.32 -7.96 -10.79
N PHE A 321 -7.58 -7.51 -9.78
CA PHE A 321 -6.74 -8.33 -8.89
C PHE A 321 -7.54 -9.33 -8.02
N ASN A 322 -8.87 -9.29 -8.04
CA ASN A 322 -9.77 -10.34 -7.52
C ASN A 322 -10.34 -11.25 -8.64
N GLY A 323 -10.03 -10.94 -9.90
CA GLY A 323 -10.57 -11.54 -11.11
C GLY A 323 -9.85 -12.82 -11.57
N GLU A 324 -10.44 -13.47 -12.56
CA GLU A 324 -10.12 -14.84 -12.94
C GLU A 324 -8.70 -15.02 -13.50
N ALA A 325 -8.16 -14.03 -14.21
CA ALA A 325 -6.82 -14.13 -14.81
C ALA A 325 -5.69 -14.26 -13.75
N TYR A 326 -5.80 -13.55 -12.62
CA TYR A 326 -4.89 -13.68 -11.49
C TYR A 326 -5.13 -14.98 -10.71
N ALA A 327 -6.40 -15.30 -10.48
CA ALA A 327 -6.81 -16.53 -9.80
C ALA A 327 -6.34 -17.80 -10.54
N THR A 328 -5.96 -17.69 -11.83
CA THR A 328 -5.54 -18.80 -12.69
C THR A 328 -4.03 -18.92 -12.94
N VAL A 329 -3.17 -17.98 -12.51
CA VAL A 329 -1.69 -18.10 -12.55
C VAL A 329 -1.07 -18.43 -11.19
N SER A 330 0.27 -18.51 -11.09
CA SER A 330 0.97 -18.73 -9.82
C SER A 330 1.92 -17.58 -9.41
N GLY A 331 2.19 -17.47 -8.11
CA GLY A 331 3.09 -16.47 -7.52
C GLY A 331 2.40 -15.16 -7.10
N GLN A 332 1.06 -15.13 -7.10
CA GLN A 332 0.25 -13.93 -6.85
C GLN A 332 -0.26 -13.82 -5.42
N ASN A 333 -0.22 -14.92 -4.66
CA ASN A 333 -0.80 -15.00 -3.31
C ASN A 333 0.27 -14.95 -2.20
N SER A 334 1.50 -14.56 -2.54
CA SER A 334 2.58 -14.29 -1.61
C SER A 334 3.44 -13.11 -2.08
N ASN A 335 3.87 -12.29 -1.12
CA ASN A 335 5.09 -11.52 -1.26
C ASN A 335 6.27 -12.50 -1.30
N ASN A 336 7.29 -12.17 -2.07
CA ASN A 336 8.49 -12.98 -2.21
C ASN A 336 9.70 -12.11 -1.84
N SER A 337 10.76 -12.69 -1.30
CA SER A 337 11.96 -11.94 -0.91
C SER A 337 13.22 -12.78 -1.03
N VAL A 338 14.32 -12.12 -1.36
CA VAL A 338 15.64 -12.71 -1.41
C VAL A 338 16.46 -12.22 -0.22
N ARG A 339 17.12 -13.18 0.42
CA ARG A 339 17.88 -12.98 1.64
C ARG A 339 19.37 -12.94 1.31
N VAL A 340 20.01 -11.81 1.65
CA VAL A 340 21.39 -11.47 1.28
C VAL A 340 22.24 -11.22 2.52
N THR A 341 23.51 -11.60 2.50
CA THR A 341 24.47 -11.34 3.58
C THR A 341 25.31 -10.08 3.29
N ASP A 342 25.95 -9.52 4.31
CA ASP A 342 26.93 -8.44 4.12
C ASP A 342 28.10 -8.90 3.23
N GLU A 343 28.48 -10.19 3.28
CA GLU A 343 29.45 -10.80 2.36
C GLU A 343 28.98 -10.68 0.88
N PHE A 344 27.71 -10.96 0.60
CA PHE A 344 27.15 -10.78 -0.74
C PHE A 344 27.14 -9.30 -1.15
N VAL A 345 26.75 -8.38 -0.26
CA VAL A 345 26.75 -6.94 -0.54
C VAL A 345 28.18 -6.45 -0.83
N GLN A 346 29.18 -6.88 -0.05
CA GLN A 346 30.59 -6.59 -0.33
C GLN A 346 31.06 -7.21 -1.65
N ALA A 347 30.60 -8.40 -2.03
CA ALA A 347 30.88 -8.98 -3.33
C ALA A 347 30.23 -8.18 -4.48
N VAL A 348 29.03 -7.63 -4.33
CA VAL A 348 28.40 -6.74 -5.33
C VAL A 348 29.19 -5.44 -5.49
N LEU A 349 29.62 -4.82 -4.38
CA LEU A 349 30.43 -3.60 -4.39
C LEU A 349 31.79 -3.81 -5.07
N ASN A 350 32.47 -4.92 -4.76
CA ASN A 350 33.81 -5.23 -5.27
C ASN A 350 33.81 -6.02 -6.61
N ASP A 351 32.66 -6.23 -7.25
CA ASP A 351 32.48 -7.03 -8.48
C ASP A 351 32.99 -8.49 -8.37
N GLY A 352 32.83 -9.06 -7.18
CA GLY A 352 33.25 -10.42 -6.83
C GLY A 352 32.39 -11.51 -7.46
N ASP A 353 32.92 -12.73 -7.40
CA ASP A 353 32.20 -13.95 -7.77
C ASP A 353 31.29 -14.39 -6.61
N TRP A 354 30.23 -15.11 -6.94
CA TRP A 354 29.31 -15.75 -6.00
C TRP A 354 29.05 -17.20 -6.38
N HIS A 355 28.86 -18.06 -5.40
CA HIS A 355 28.75 -19.50 -5.59
C HIS A 355 27.37 -20.02 -5.16
N LEU A 356 26.59 -20.52 -6.12
CA LEU A 356 25.36 -21.26 -5.83
C LEU A 356 25.71 -22.68 -5.35
N ARG A 357 24.95 -23.24 -4.40
CA ARG A 357 25.32 -24.47 -3.67
C ARG A 357 24.18 -25.48 -3.58
N TRP A 358 24.44 -26.72 -4.00
CA TRP A 358 23.50 -27.84 -3.87
C TRP A 358 23.11 -28.08 -2.41
N ARG A 359 21.83 -28.34 -2.13
CA ARG A 359 21.34 -28.50 -0.76
C ARG A 359 21.57 -29.91 -0.18
N THR A 360 21.77 -30.91 -1.04
CA THR A 360 22.08 -32.29 -0.63
C THR A 360 23.54 -32.52 -0.18
N ASP A 361 24.51 -31.72 -0.65
CA ASP A 361 25.94 -31.92 -0.30
C ASP A 361 26.81 -30.65 -0.18
N GLY A 362 26.26 -29.45 -0.39
CA GLY A 362 26.96 -28.18 -0.21
C GLY A 362 28.00 -27.82 -1.29
N ARG A 363 28.22 -28.69 -2.30
CA ARG A 363 29.14 -28.40 -3.41
C ARG A 363 28.61 -27.27 -4.27
N VAL A 364 29.53 -26.50 -4.86
CA VAL A 364 29.21 -25.42 -5.79
C VAL A 364 28.53 -26.01 -7.03
N SER A 365 27.30 -25.59 -7.30
CA SER A 365 26.53 -25.99 -8.48
C SER A 365 26.82 -25.10 -9.69
N LYS A 366 26.98 -23.79 -9.43
CA LYS A 366 27.27 -22.75 -10.42
C LYS A 366 28.04 -21.61 -9.75
N THR A 367 29.04 -21.06 -10.44
CA THR A 367 29.64 -19.76 -10.08
C THR A 367 29.11 -18.70 -11.03
N VAL A 368 28.77 -17.53 -10.50
CA VAL A 368 28.27 -16.35 -11.22
C VAL A 368 28.91 -15.10 -10.63
N LYS A 369 28.67 -13.91 -11.19
CA LYS A 369 29.02 -12.66 -10.49
C LYS A 369 27.99 -12.38 -9.39
N ALA A 370 28.44 -11.88 -8.24
CA ALA A 370 27.54 -11.36 -7.21
C ALA A 370 26.70 -10.22 -7.79
N ARG A 371 27.34 -9.33 -8.57
CA ARG A 371 26.66 -8.28 -9.34
C ARG A 371 25.61 -8.84 -10.30
N TYR A 372 25.88 -9.90 -11.06
CA TYR A 372 24.84 -10.53 -11.92
C TYR A 372 23.60 -10.98 -11.14
N LEU A 373 23.75 -11.51 -9.92
CA LEU A 373 22.60 -11.91 -9.10
C LEU A 373 21.89 -10.71 -8.47
N TRP A 374 22.61 -9.63 -8.14
CA TRP A 374 22.01 -8.38 -7.68
C TRP A 374 21.28 -7.66 -8.81
N ASP A 375 21.89 -7.58 -9.99
CA ASP A 375 21.28 -7.14 -11.24
C ASP A 375 20.06 -7.99 -11.56
N LEU A 376 20.07 -9.31 -11.28
CA LEU A 376 18.92 -10.18 -11.47
C LEU A 376 17.82 -9.98 -10.42
N ILE A 377 18.15 -9.79 -9.14
CA ILE A 377 17.18 -9.35 -8.12
C ILE A 377 16.56 -8.03 -8.60
N ALA A 378 17.38 -7.05 -8.94
CA ALA A 378 16.94 -5.76 -9.43
C ALA A 378 16.10 -5.89 -10.71
N GLU A 379 16.50 -6.71 -11.69
CA GLU A 379 15.85 -7.00 -12.98
C GLU A 379 14.54 -7.78 -12.84
N ALA A 380 14.37 -8.60 -11.80
CA ALA A 380 13.14 -9.37 -11.61
C ALA A 380 12.17 -8.70 -10.66
N ALA A 381 12.70 -8.13 -9.57
CA ALA A 381 12.01 -7.11 -8.80
C ALA A 381 11.47 -6.08 -9.78
N TRP A 382 12.24 -5.64 -10.79
CA TRP A 382 11.91 -4.76 -11.95
C TRP A 382 10.60 -5.08 -12.69
N GLN A 383 9.99 -6.26 -12.53
CA GLN A 383 8.95 -6.74 -13.45
C GLN A 383 7.58 -6.84 -12.80
N CYS A 384 7.56 -7.31 -11.55
CA CYS A 384 6.43 -8.04 -10.98
C CYS A 384 6.25 -7.81 -9.48
N ALA A 385 6.90 -6.79 -8.94
CA ALA A 385 7.00 -6.48 -7.52
C ALA A 385 7.82 -7.37 -6.61
N ASP A 386 8.49 -8.37 -7.16
CA ASP A 386 9.15 -9.40 -6.37
C ASP A 386 10.44 -9.89 -7.03
N PRO A 387 11.50 -10.20 -6.27
CA PRO A 387 11.52 -10.30 -4.81
C PRO A 387 11.96 -9.00 -4.10
N GLY A 388 11.40 -8.75 -2.91
CA GLY A 388 11.96 -7.82 -1.93
C GLY A 388 13.31 -8.31 -1.33
N ILE A 389 13.94 -7.54 -0.44
CA ILE A 389 15.28 -7.85 0.09
C ILE A 389 15.27 -7.94 1.62
N GLN A 390 16.05 -8.88 2.18
CA GLN A 390 16.27 -9.03 3.62
C GLN A 390 17.78 -9.17 3.93
N PHE A 391 18.31 -8.28 4.77
CA PHE A 391 19.75 -8.18 5.11
C PHE A 391 20.15 -9.14 6.25
N ASP A 392 20.46 -10.38 5.91
CA ASP A 392 20.63 -11.50 6.84
C ASP A 392 21.63 -11.24 7.97
N THR A 393 22.75 -10.59 7.65
CA THR A 393 23.81 -10.32 8.63
C THR A 393 23.30 -9.40 9.73
N THR A 394 22.82 -8.19 9.38
CA THR A 394 22.18 -7.24 10.31
C THR A 394 21.10 -7.91 11.16
N ILE A 395 20.24 -8.73 10.55
CA ILE A 395 19.12 -9.38 11.23
C ILE A 395 19.61 -10.38 12.30
N ASN A 396 20.69 -11.11 12.04
CA ASN A 396 21.24 -12.08 12.99
C ASN A 396 22.25 -11.45 13.98
N ASP A 397 22.89 -10.35 13.61
CA ASP A 397 23.71 -9.53 14.51
C ASP A 397 22.89 -9.00 15.69
N TRP A 398 21.63 -8.60 15.44
CA TRP A 398 20.68 -8.17 16.47
C TRP A 398 19.86 -9.32 17.10
N HIS A 399 20.18 -10.59 16.78
CA HIS A 399 19.47 -11.74 17.33
C HIS A 399 19.77 -11.96 18.83
N THR A 400 18.69 -12.11 19.59
CA THR A 400 18.70 -12.37 21.04
C THR A 400 18.89 -13.86 21.37
N CYS A 401 18.47 -14.77 20.48
CA CYS A 401 18.44 -16.22 20.71
C CYS A 401 19.18 -17.08 19.64
N PRO A 402 20.42 -16.74 19.23
CA PRO A 402 21.13 -17.43 18.14
C PRO A 402 21.58 -18.87 18.48
N VAL A 403 21.69 -19.24 19.76
CA VAL A 403 21.98 -20.63 20.17
C VAL A 403 20.79 -21.56 19.87
N SER A 404 19.60 -20.99 19.64
CA SER A 404 18.36 -21.70 19.31
C SER A 404 17.96 -21.66 17.82
N GLY A 405 18.59 -20.86 16.95
CA GLY A 405 18.27 -20.81 15.50
C GLY A 405 18.51 -19.46 14.80
N ARG A 406 17.93 -19.26 13.61
CA ARG A 406 18.11 -18.11 12.66
C ARG A 406 16.73 -17.58 12.12
N ILE A 407 16.64 -16.40 11.47
CA ILE A 407 15.42 -15.50 11.35
C ILE A 407 14.91 -15.16 9.89
N ASN A 408 13.63 -14.68 9.65
CA ASN A 408 12.99 -14.18 8.35
C ASN A 408 11.75 -13.17 8.42
N ALA A 409 11.40 -12.36 7.35
CA ALA A 409 10.07 -11.69 6.91
C ALA A 409 10.00 -10.13 6.48
N SER A 410 8.90 -9.58 5.82
CA SER A 410 8.61 -8.10 5.48
C SER A 410 7.37 -7.69 4.54
N ASN A 411 6.82 -6.43 4.50
CA ASN A 411 5.86 -5.83 3.47
C ASN A 411 5.61 -4.24 3.35
N PRO A 412 5.02 -3.63 2.25
CA PRO A 412 4.92 -2.14 1.89
C PRO A 412 3.49 -1.48 1.53
N CYS A 413 3.33 -0.30 0.81
CA CYS A 413 2.25 0.15 -0.23
C CYS A 413 1.78 1.69 -0.46
N PHE A 414 0.88 2.07 -1.46
CA PHE A 414 0.57 3.47 -2.05
C PHE A 414 -0.92 3.82 -2.59
N THR A 415 -1.23 4.26 -3.86
CA THR A 415 -2.57 4.71 -4.47
C THR A 415 -2.82 4.50 -6.01
N GLY A 416 -3.94 4.94 -6.66
CA GLY A 416 -4.54 4.35 -7.92
C GLY A 416 -4.89 5.16 -9.24
N ASP A 417 -5.58 6.31 -9.25
CA ASP A 417 -5.95 7.02 -10.52
C ASP A 417 -4.84 7.91 -11.12
N THR A 418 -3.69 7.89 -10.47
CA THR A 418 -2.50 8.73 -10.69
C THR A 418 -1.78 8.34 -11.98
N ARG A 419 -1.55 9.27 -12.92
CA ARG A 419 -0.75 9.00 -14.14
C ARG A 419 0.75 9.04 -13.86
N ILE A 420 1.46 7.95 -14.12
CA ILE A 420 2.91 7.87 -14.04
C ILE A 420 3.51 8.16 -15.42
N LEU A 421 4.64 8.87 -15.46
CA LEU A 421 5.40 9.13 -16.68
C LEU A 421 6.18 7.89 -17.12
N THR A 422 6.11 7.55 -18.40
CA THR A 422 6.61 6.29 -19.00
C THR A 422 7.21 6.46 -20.40
N GLU A 423 7.92 5.42 -20.86
CA GLU A 423 8.39 5.24 -22.24
C GLU A 423 7.27 5.17 -23.30
N HIS A 424 6.01 5.12 -22.87
CA HIS A 424 4.84 5.17 -23.75
C HIS A 424 4.02 6.44 -23.55
N GLY A 425 4.41 7.37 -22.66
CA GLY A 425 3.68 8.59 -22.33
C GLY A 425 3.21 8.62 -20.87
N LEU A 426 1.95 8.98 -20.60
CA LEU A 426 1.40 9.14 -19.24
C LEU A 426 0.28 8.12 -18.95
N MET A 427 0.62 7.01 -18.31
CA MET A 427 -0.31 5.90 -18.03
C MET A 427 -0.79 5.95 -16.58
N ARG A 428 -2.08 5.73 -16.29
CA ARG A 428 -2.56 5.64 -14.89
C ARG A 428 -1.82 4.51 -14.17
N ILE A 429 -1.64 4.59 -12.86
CA ILE A 429 -0.99 3.52 -12.10
C ILE A 429 -1.88 2.27 -12.04
N ASP A 430 -3.21 2.37 -12.11
CA ASP A 430 -4.07 1.20 -12.30
C ASP A 430 -4.00 0.62 -13.73
N GLU A 431 -3.89 1.45 -14.77
CA GLU A 431 -3.55 1.04 -16.14
C GLU A 431 -2.15 0.38 -16.19
N LEU A 432 -1.14 0.94 -15.53
CA LEU A 432 0.26 0.50 -15.55
C LEU A 432 0.47 -0.78 -14.72
N VAL A 433 -0.15 -0.87 -13.55
CA VAL A 433 -0.16 -2.08 -12.73
C VAL A 433 -0.94 -3.17 -13.48
N GLY A 434 -2.09 -2.84 -14.07
CA GLY A 434 -2.85 -3.75 -14.95
C GLY A 434 -2.03 -4.24 -16.15
N GLU A 435 -1.30 -3.38 -16.85
CA GLU A 435 -0.45 -3.73 -17.99
C GLU A 435 0.79 -4.56 -17.57
N GLY A 436 1.42 -4.22 -16.44
CA GLY A 436 2.55 -4.99 -15.88
C GLY A 436 2.13 -6.40 -15.44
N ILE A 437 0.94 -6.51 -14.85
CA ILE A 437 0.24 -7.77 -14.59
C ILE A 437 -0.10 -8.47 -15.90
N GLU A 438 -0.55 -7.75 -16.93
CA GLU A 438 -0.66 -8.25 -18.31
C GLU A 438 0.73 -8.52 -18.95
N GLY A 439 1.80 -8.67 -18.16
CA GLY A 439 3.15 -9.03 -18.59
C GLY A 439 3.76 -8.05 -19.59
N ARG A 440 3.18 -6.86 -19.75
CA ARG A 440 3.66 -5.79 -20.62
C ARG A 440 4.45 -4.82 -19.78
N PHE A 441 5.72 -4.74 -20.09
CA PHE A 441 6.67 -4.08 -19.24
C PHE A 441 6.93 -2.68 -19.76
N ILE A 442 6.46 -1.71 -18.98
CA ILE A 442 6.41 -0.31 -19.38
C ILE A 442 7.34 0.45 -18.44
N ARG A 443 8.47 0.92 -18.98
CA ARG A 443 9.45 1.73 -18.26
C ARG A 443 8.81 3.03 -17.82
N VAL A 444 8.82 3.32 -16.51
CA VAL A 444 8.59 4.68 -16.00
C VAL A 444 9.84 5.53 -16.27
N LEU A 445 9.73 6.85 -16.17
CA LEU A 445 10.90 7.73 -16.31
C LEU A 445 11.43 8.16 -14.95
N ARG A 446 12.76 8.17 -14.83
CA ARG A 446 13.53 8.60 -13.65
C ARG A 446 13.62 10.11 -13.53
N ARG A 447 14.24 10.62 -12.46
CA ARG A 447 14.40 12.08 -12.25
C ARG A 447 15.08 12.80 -13.42
N ASP A 448 15.99 12.12 -14.12
CA ASP A 448 16.74 12.62 -15.29
C ASP A 448 16.04 12.41 -16.64
N GLY A 449 14.83 11.84 -16.63
CA GLY A 449 14.07 11.50 -17.84
C GLY A 449 14.46 10.17 -18.50
N SER A 450 15.47 9.47 -17.99
CA SER A 450 15.86 8.15 -18.51
C SER A 450 14.87 7.05 -18.10
N PRO A 451 14.64 6.03 -18.94
CA PRO A 451 13.63 5.02 -18.68
C PRO A 451 14.12 3.90 -17.74
N SER A 452 13.33 3.63 -16.70
CA SER A 452 13.48 2.53 -15.74
C SER A 452 12.10 1.89 -15.50
N ARG A 453 11.97 0.58 -15.61
CA ARG A 453 10.70 -0.13 -15.35
C ARG A 453 10.45 -0.23 -13.85
N PRO A 454 9.19 -0.06 -13.38
CA PRO A 454 8.93 -0.14 -11.97
C PRO A 454 9.17 -1.56 -11.51
N SER A 455 9.99 -1.71 -10.48
CA SER A 455 10.09 -2.96 -9.75
C SER A 455 8.75 -3.37 -9.19
N GLN A 456 8.29 -2.69 -8.15
CA GLN A 456 6.94 -2.95 -7.69
C GLN A 456 5.94 -2.40 -8.70
N LEU A 457 4.95 -3.24 -9.04
CA LEU A 457 3.66 -2.90 -9.61
C LEU A 457 2.68 -3.77 -8.81
N MET A 458 1.99 -3.16 -7.85
CA MET A 458 1.22 -3.87 -6.82
C MET A 458 -0.21 -3.35 -6.76
N LEU A 459 -1.13 -4.23 -6.40
CA LEU A 459 -2.42 -3.86 -5.83
C LEU A 459 -2.46 -4.24 -4.35
N THR A 460 -2.96 -3.33 -3.51
CA THR A 460 -2.41 -3.18 -2.15
C THR A 460 -3.43 -3.08 -1.02
N GLY A 461 -4.71 -3.25 -1.34
CA GLY A 461 -5.83 -3.10 -0.41
C GLY A 461 -6.53 -1.76 -0.54
N VAL A 462 -7.42 -1.44 0.41
CA VAL A 462 -8.12 -0.16 0.49
C VAL A 462 -7.50 0.64 1.64
N ASN A 463 -7.13 1.90 1.37
CA ASN A 463 -6.48 2.77 2.36
C ASN A 463 -7.06 4.20 2.30
N PRO A 464 -6.93 4.99 3.39
CA PRO A 464 -7.28 6.42 3.40
C PRO A 464 -6.46 7.23 2.40
N ILE A 465 -7.08 8.24 1.80
CA ILE A 465 -6.54 9.05 0.70
C ILE A 465 -6.55 10.53 1.09
N LEU A 466 -5.44 11.21 0.84
CA LEU A 466 -5.32 12.66 0.83
C LEU A 466 -5.28 13.18 -0.61
N LYS A 467 -5.75 14.41 -0.79
CA LYS A 467 -5.73 15.16 -2.04
C LYS A 467 -4.88 16.42 -1.87
N VAL A 468 -3.77 16.47 -2.60
CA VAL A 468 -2.82 17.60 -2.60
C VAL A 468 -3.10 18.50 -3.79
N THR A 469 -3.20 19.81 -3.57
CA THR A 469 -3.41 20.84 -4.60
C THR A 469 -2.19 21.75 -4.68
N LEU A 470 -1.72 22.04 -5.89
CA LEU A 470 -0.50 22.80 -6.17
C LEU A 470 -0.79 24.18 -6.77
N SER A 471 0.18 25.10 -6.69
CA SER A 471 0.05 26.51 -7.11
C SER A 471 0.01 26.75 -8.61
N ASP A 472 0.36 25.74 -9.42
CA ASP A 472 0.12 25.72 -10.87
C ASP A 472 -1.30 25.21 -11.23
N GLY A 473 -2.09 24.80 -10.24
CA GLY A 473 -3.44 24.24 -10.41
C GLY A 473 -3.52 22.71 -10.49
N ARG A 474 -2.40 21.98 -10.47
CA ARG A 474 -2.40 20.50 -10.42
C ARG A 474 -3.03 19.99 -9.13
N ARG A 475 -3.60 18.78 -9.18
CA ARG A 475 -4.23 18.09 -8.05
C ARG A 475 -3.89 16.60 -8.10
N LEU A 476 -3.44 16.03 -6.98
CA LEU A 476 -2.96 14.65 -6.84
C LEU A 476 -3.68 13.92 -5.71
N ARG A 477 -3.68 12.58 -5.72
CA ARG A 477 -4.31 11.73 -4.70
C ARG A 477 -3.35 10.62 -4.23
N THR A 478 -3.17 10.50 -2.92
CA THR A 478 -2.04 9.76 -2.32
C THR A 478 -2.41 9.29 -0.90
N THR A 479 -1.75 8.25 -0.37
CA THR A 479 -1.97 7.80 1.02
C THR A 479 -1.22 8.72 2.00
N PRO A 480 -1.73 8.96 3.23
CA PRO A 480 -1.11 9.84 4.23
C PRO A 480 0.40 9.62 4.43
N ASN A 481 0.83 8.36 4.47
CA ASN A 481 2.21 7.97 4.79
C ASN A 481 3.13 7.94 3.56
N HIS A 482 2.64 8.28 2.36
CA HIS A 482 3.44 8.18 1.14
C HIS A 482 4.40 9.37 1.01
N THR A 483 5.69 9.11 0.72
CA THR A 483 6.75 10.11 0.90
C THR A 483 7.00 10.92 -0.36
N TRP A 484 6.67 12.21 -0.35
CA TRP A 484 6.95 13.14 -1.45
C TRP A 484 8.38 13.65 -1.39
N ILE A 485 8.94 14.01 -2.56
CA ILE A 485 10.26 14.61 -2.70
C ILE A 485 10.10 16.08 -3.13
N LEU A 486 10.52 16.97 -2.24
CA LEU A 486 10.52 18.42 -2.45
C LEU A 486 11.68 18.85 -3.36
N ARG A 487 11.65 20.11 -3.84
CA ARG A 487 12.57 20.63 -4.88
C ARG A 487 14.04 20.60 -4.43
N ASP A 488 14.27 20.83 -3.14
CA ASP A 488 15.56 20.77 -2.44
C ASP A 488 16.09 19.32 -2.23
N GLY A 489 15.20 18.32 -2.33
CA GLY A 489 15.48 16.91 -2.05
C GLY A 489 14.89 16.40 -0.73
N THR A 490 14.25 17.25 0.07
CA THR A 490 13.60 16.88 1.34
C THR A 490 12.50 15.85 1.12
N ARG A 491 12.41 14.87 2.02
CA ARG A 491 11.50 13.70 1.92
C ARG A 491 10.43 13.78 3.00
N LYS A 492 9.18 14.02 2.60
CA LYS A 492 8.09 14.42 3.50
C LYS A 492 6.81 13.61 3.23
N PRO A 493 6.20 12.94 4.24
CA PRO A 493 4.92 12.25 4.07
C PRO A 493 3.81 13.18 3.57
N ALA A 494 2.89 12.66 2.74
CA ALA A 494 1.81 13.43 2.15
C ALA A 494 0.90 14.13 3.17
N ALA A 495 0.77 13.56 4.38
CA ALA A 495 0.02 14.13 5.50
C ALA A 495 0.67 15.38 6.12
N GLU A 496 1.95 15.61 5.87
CA GLU A 496 2.74 16.69 6.49
C GLU A 496 2.98 17.86 5.53
N LEU A 497 2.52 17.74 4.27
CA LEU A 497 2.67 18.77 3.26
C LEU A 497 1.83 20.03 3.62
N VAL A 498 2.45 21.21 3.53
CA VAL A 498 1.86 22.51 3.90
C VAL A 498 1.90 23.51 2.73
N ASP A 499 1.10 24.58 2.83
CA ASP A 499 1.17 25.70 1.88
C ASP A 499 2.58 26.28 1.83
N GLY A 500 3.15 26.36 0.63
CA GLY A 500 4.52 26.81 0.38
C GLY A 500 5.58 25.71 0.23
N ASP A 501 5.30 24.42 0.53
CA ASP A 501 6.26 23.33 0.28
C ASP A 501 6.55 23.20 -1.23
N GLU A 502 7.77 23.56 -1.66
CA GLU A 502 8.18 23.49 -3.07
C GLU A 502 8.32 22.03 -3.54
N VAL A 503 7.47 21.59 -4.44
CA VAL A 503 7.50 20.20 -4.95
C VAL A 503 8.34 20.09 -6.21
N LEU A 504 9.04 18.96 -6.39
CA LEU A 504 9.77 18.71 -7.63
C LEU A 504 8.78 18.41 -8.76
N ILE A 505 8.76 19.26 -9.79
CA ILE A 505 7.89 19.12 -10.98
C ILE A 505 8.70 18.72 -12.21
N HIS A 506 8.11 17.84 -13.02
CA HIS A 506 8.62 17.46 -14.33
C HIS A 506 8.53 18.64 -15.33
N ASP A 507 9.66 19.15 -15.82
CA ASP A 507 9.74 20.36 -16.67
C ASP A 507 10.60 20.21 -17.95
N PHE A 508 11.18 19.03 -18.19
CA PHE A 508 12.02 18.74 -19.36
C PHE A 508 11.23 18.05 -20.50
N PRO A 509 11.70 18.12 -21.76
CA PRO A 509 11.06 17.42 -22.87
C PRO A 509 11.35 15.91 -22.79
N VAL A 510 10.32 15.10 -23.02
CA VAL A 510 10.40 13.63 -22.94
C VAL A 510 10.42 13.03 -24.34
N GLU A 511 11.34 12.12 -24.60
CA GLU A 511 11.28 11.23 -25.77
C GLU A 511 10.72 9.86 -25.33
N TYR A 512 9.73 9.37 -26.06
CA TYR A 512 8.97 8.18 -25.74
C TYR A 512 8.38 7.57 -27.02
N GLU A 513 8.20 6.25 -27.07
CA GLU A 513 7.96 5.52 -28.33
C GLU A 513 6.54 5.74 -28.88
N GLY A 514 5.54 5.73 -27.98
CA GLY A 514 4.15 6.05 -28.28
C GLY A 514 3.35 4.95 -29.01
N ILE A 515 2.11 4.77 -28.59
CA ILE A 515 1.18 3.76 -29.12
C ILE A 515 0.44 4.35 -30.33
N TRP A 516 0.79 3.86 -31.53
CA TRP A 516 0.18 4.31 -32.79
C TRP A 516 -1.22 3.72 -33.00
N GLU A 517 -1.53 2.60 -32.37
CA GLU A 517 -2.78 1.85 -32.54
C GLU A 517 -3.95 2.50 -31.79
N LEU A 518 -5.13 2.51 -32.41
CA LEU A 518 -6.35 2.99 -31.76
C LEU A 518 -7.04 1.85 -30.99
N PRO A 519 -7.47 2.05 -29.73
CA PRO A 519 -8.11 1.02 -28.91
C PRO A 519 -9.60 0.78 -29.29
N ILE A 520 -9.92 0.83 -30.58
CA ILE A 520 -11.29 0.81 -31.10
C ILE A 520 -11.50 -0.46 -31.93
N ARG A 521 -12.47 -1.27 -31.51
CA ARG A 521 -13.02 -2.37 -32.32
C ARG A 521 -14.50 -2.07 -32.59
N ILE A 522 -14.87 -1.97 -33.87
CA ILE A 522 -16.26 -1.80 -34.31
C ILE A 522 -16.61 -3.01 -35.17
N ASP A 523 -17.37 -3.94 -34.60
CA ASP A 523 -17.83 -5.12 -35.33
C ASP A 523 -18.79 -4.75 -36.46
N ARG A 524 -18.58 -5.36 -37.62
CA ARG A 524 -19.51 -5.28 -38.76
C ARG A 524 -20.77 -6.09 -38.44
N GLN A 525 -21.88 -5.40 -38.15
CA GLN A 525 -23.16 -6.07 -37.94
C GLN A 525 -23.62 -6.79 -39.22
N LEU A 526 -24.31 -7.92 -39.03
CA LEU A 526 -24.85 -8.78 -40.09
C LEU A 526 -25.85 -8.01 -40.99
N GLY A 527 -25.32 -7.39 -42.04
CA GLY A 527 -26.05 -6.57 -43.00
C GLY A 527 -25.17 -5.49 -43.65
N GLU A 528 -24.21 -4.92 -42.91
CA GLU A 528 -23.37 -3.80 -43.37
C GLU A 528 -22.18 -4.25 -44.24
N ARG A 529 -22.48 -4.94 -45.36
CA ARG A 529 -21.48 -5.49 -46.30
C ARG A 529 -20.63 -4.45 -47.07
N SER A 530 -20.84 -3.15 -46.87
CA SER A 530 -20.25 -2.08 -47.68
C SER A 530 -19.51 -0.98 -46.90
N LEU A 531 -19.35 -1.09 -45.58
CA LEU A 531 -18.58 -0.09 -44.82
C LEU A 531 -17.07 -0.17 -45.15
N PRO A 532 -16.40 0.97 -45.46
CA PRO A 532 -14.95 1.06 -45.51
C PRO A 532 -14.28 0.57 -44.23
N ALA A 533 -12.99 0.24 -44.29
CA ALA A 533 -12.20 0.01 -43.08
C ALA A 533 -12.05 1.35 -42.34
N MET A 534 -12.48 1.40 -41.08
CA MET A 534 -12.23 2.55 -40.21
C MET A 534 -10.73 2.68 -39.92
N PRO A 535 -10.21 3.88 -39.61
CA PRO A 535 -8.86 4.05 -39.11
C PRO A 535 -8.61 3.16 -37.89
N THR A 536 -7.53 2.36 -37.93
CA THR A 536 -7.08 1.50 -36.82
C THR A 536 -5.81 2.01 -36.14
N ARG A 537 -5.20 3.06 -36.69
CA ARG A 537 -4.01 3.74 -36.17
C ARG A 537 -4.24 5.25 -36.19
N TRP A 538 -3.53 5.95 -35.32
CA TRP A 538 -3.39 7.39 -35.34
C TRP A 538 -2.75 7.88 -36.64
N SER A 539 -3.13 9.09 -37.04
CA SER A 539 -2.40 9.91 -38.00
C SER A 539 -2.47 11.37 -37.53
N PRO A 540 -1.52 12.24 -37.92
CA PRO A 540 -1.53 13.65 -37.55
C PRO A 540 -2.84 14.35 -37.96
N GLU A 541 -3.40 13.98 -39.12
CA GLU A 541 -4.68 14.50 -39.61
C GLU A 541 -5.83 14.15 -38.67
N LEU A 542 -5.94 12.88 -38.27
CA LEU A 542 -6.97 12.41 -37.35
C LEU A 542 -6.85 13.08 -35.98
N ALA A 543 -5.63 13.30 -35.50
CA ALA A 543 -5.36 13.96 -34.23
C ALA A 543 -5.68 15.46 -34.27
N GLU A 544 -5.29 16.19 -35.32
CA GLU A 544 -5.64 17.61 -35.51
C GLU A 544 -7.17 17.80 -35.63
N ILE A 545 -7.84 16.92 -36.38
CA ILE A 545 -9.31 16.84 -36.46
C ILE A 545 -9.94 16.58 -35.08
N LEU A 546 -9.39 15.67 -34.29
CA LEU A 546 -9.88 15.34 -32.94
C LEU A 546 -9.67 16.51 -31.96
N GLY A 547 -8.54 17.20 -32.03
CA GLY A 547 -8.28 18.42 -31.25
C GLY A 547 -9.29 19.52 -31.56
N HIS A 548 -9.54 19.75 -32.86
CA HIS A 548 -10.55 20.69 -33.32
C HIS A 548 -11.97 20.27 -32.89
N LEU A 549 -12.30 18.97 -32.96
CA LEU A 549 -13.59 18.42 -32.54
C LEU A 549 -13.83 18.54 -31.02
N ILE A 550 -12.77 18.44 -30.20
CA ILE A 550 -12.86 18.62 -28.74
C ILE A 550 -12.93 20.10 -28.35
N GLY A 551 -12.42 21.03 -29.18
CA GLY A 551 -12.67 22.47 -29.06
C GLY A 551 -13.98 22.91 -29.73
N ASP A 552 -13.85 23.49 -30.93
CA ASP A 552 -14.89 24.00 -31.85
C ASP A 552 -15.70 22.85 -32.52
N GLY A 553 -16.21 21.88 -31.75
CA GLY A 553 -16.97 20.75 -32.31
C GLY A 553 -17.84 19.97 -31.32
N CYS A 554 -18.65 19.05 -31.88
CA CYS A 554 -19.49 18.13 -31.11
C CYS A 554 -19.88 16.86 -31.89
N ILE A 555 -20.39 15.87 -31.15
CA ILE A 555 -21.19 14.76 -31.67
C ILE A 555 -22.60 14.95 -31.13
N ASP A 556 -23.61 15.00 -32.00
CA ASP A 556 -25.00 15.18 -31.57
C ASP A 556 -25.66 13.89 -31.06
N SER A 557 -26.83 14.02 -30.43
CA SER A 557 -27.58 12.89 -29.86
C SER A 557 -28.10 11.88 -30.90
N THR A 558 -27.99 12.17 -32.20
CA THR A 558 -28.37 11.26 -33.30
C THR A 558 -27.16 10.53 -33.91
N GLY A 559 -25.95 10.90 -33.48
CA GLY A 559 -24.67 10.36 -33.94
C GLY A 559 -24.05 11.11 -35.12
N VAL A 560 -24.48 12.34 -35.41
CA VAL A 560 -23.84 13.20 -36.41
C VAL A 560 -22.60 13.84 -35.79
N THR A 561 -21.44 13.73 -36.45
CA THR A 561 -20.24 14.48 -36.06
C THR A 561 -20.26 15.84 -36.75
N VAL A 562 -20.02 16.93 -36.00
CA VAL A 562 -20.02 18.31 -36.50
C VAL A 562 -18.75 19.01 -36.05
N LEU A 563 -17.94 19.47 -37.02
CA LEU A 563 -16.82 20.38 -36.79
C LEU A 563 -17.24 21.78 -37.25
N VAL A 564 -17.02 22.79 -36.41
CA VAL A 564 -17.40 24.17 -36.65
C VAL A 564 -16.16 25.00 -36.96
N TYR A 565 -16.24 25.84 -37.98
CA TYR A 565 -15.19 26.77 -38.35
C TYR A 565 -15.79 28.18 -38.33
N GLY A 566 -15.25 29.03 -37.44
CA GLY A 566 -15.71 30.41 -37.27
C GLY A 566 -15.59 31.25 -38.54
N THR A 567 -16.31 32.37 -38.57
CA THR A 567 -16.52 33.26 -39.73
C THR A 567 -15.29 34.01 -40.25
N HIS A 568 -14.12 33.85 -39.64
CA HIS A 568 -12.96 34.72 -39.89
C HIS A 568 -11.83 34.03 -40.63
N GLU A 569 -11.35 34.72 -41.66
CA GLU A 569 -10.12 34.51 -42.43
C GLU A 569 -10.15 33.30 -43.38
N ASP A 570 -9.67 33.52 -44.61
CA ASP A 570 -9.56 32.49 -45.66
C ASP A 570 -8.73 31.28 -45.21
N GLU A 571 -7.89 31.45 -44.19
CA GLU A 571 -7.07 30.39 -43.60
C GLU A 571 -7.85 29.47 -42.65
N ARG A 572 -8.98 29.91 -42.06
CA ARG A 572 -9.97 28.98 -41.48
C ARG A 572 -10.74 28.23 -42.56
N GLU A 573 -10.94 28.83 -43.74
CA GLU A 573 -11.50 28.11 -44.89
C GLU A 573 -10.52 27.09 -45.47
N GLU A 574 -9.23 27.41 -45.54
CA GLU A 574 -8.15 26.49 -45.89
C GLU A 574 -8.08 25.32 -44.89
N THR A 575 -8.14 25.62 -43.59
CA THR A 575 -8.17 24.61 -42.52
C THR A 575 -9.41 23.71 -42.65
N ALA A 576 -10.59 24.28 -42.92
CA ALA A 576 -11.80 23.51 -43.17
C ALA A 576 -11.69 22.65 -44.45
N GLU A 577 -11.13 23.16 -45.55
CA GLU A 577 -10.95 22.39 -46.78
C GLU A 577 -9.89 21.29 -46.61
N ARG A 578 -8.86 21.52 -45.79
CA ARG A 578 -7.87 20.51 -45.38
C ARG A 578 -8.53 19.40 -44.56
N HIS A 579 -9.23 19.75 -43.49
CA HIS A 579 -9.94 18.79 -42.64
C HIS A 579 -11.02 18.02 -43.41
N LYS A 580 -11.75 18.66 -44.33
CA LYS A 580 -12.74 18.00 -45.20
C LYS A 580 -12.10 16.91 -46.05
N ARG A 581 -11.05 17.24 -46.83
CA ARG A 581 -10.34 16.27 -47.67
C ARG A 581 -9.76 15.12 -46.84
N TRP A 582 -9.23 15.40 -45.66
CA TRP A 582 -8.76 14.38 -44.73
C TRP A 582 -9.88 13.48 -44.20
N LEU A 583 -11.02 14.03 -43.77
CA LEU A 583 -12.19 13.26 -43.33
C LEU A 583 -12.75 12.37 -44.46
N GLU A 584 -12.83 12.88 -45.68
CA GLU A 584 -13.30 12.12 -46.85
C GLU A 584 -12.33 10.97 -47.18
N THR A 585 -11.02 11.20 -47.04
CA THR A 585 -9.96 10.20 -47.26
C THR A 585 -9.92 9.14 -46.16
N LEU A 586 -9.91 9.54 -44.89
CA LEU A 586 -9.80 8.66 -43.72
C LEU A 586 -10.98 7.71 -43.55
N PHE A 587 -12.18 8.13 -43.94
CA PHE A 587 -13.41 7.36 -43.72
C PHE A 587 -14.08 6.84 -45.00
N GLY A 588 -13.59 7.21 -46.20
CA GLY A 588 -14.12 6.73 -47.48
C GLY A 588 -15.57 7.16 -47.75
N ILE A 589 -15.95 8.35 -47.30
CA ILE A 589 -17.32 8.89 -47.38
C ILE A 589 -17.30 10.35 -47.84
N ALA A 590 -18.34 10.81 -48.54
CA ALA A 590 -18.54 12.24 -48.77
C ALA A 590 -18.90 12.96 -47.47
N VAL A 591 -18.28 14.12 -47.22
CA VAL A 591 -18.54 14.98 -46.06
C VAL A 591 -19.49 16.10 -46.46
N SER A 592 -20.58 16.29 -45.71
CA SER A 592 -21.49 17.39 -45.96
C SER A 592 -20.85 18.70 -45.51
N ASP A 593 -20.75 19.65 -46.44
CA ASP A 593 -20.04 20.91 -46.28
C ASP A 593 -21.04 22.05 -46.44
N THR A 594 -21.29 22.79 -45.37
CA THR A 594 -22.42 23.73 -45.29
C THR A 594 -22.01 25.01 -44.58
N ARG A 595 -22.43 26.16 -45.11
CA ARG A 595 -22.43 27.41 -44.33
C ARG A 595 -23.78 27.54 -43.64
N VAL A 596 -23.77 27.66 -42.32
CA VAL A 596 -24.97 27.95 -41.51
C VAL A 596 -25.24 29.45 -41.46
N GLY A 597 -26.46 29.85 -41.07
CA GLY A 597 -26.93 31.25 -41.20
C GLY A 597 -26.17 32.31 -40.40
N ASN A 598 -25.27 31.92 -39.49
CA ASN A 598 -24.34 32.83 -38.81
C ASN A 598 -22.98 32.96 -39.54
N GLY A 599 -22.87 32.47 -40.78
CA GLY A 599 -21.68 32.51 -41.63
C GLY A 599 -20.64 31.42 -41.33
N CYS A 600 -20.74 30.70 -40.21
CA CYS A 600 -19.79 29.64 -39.88
C CYS A 600 -19.86 28.49 -40.90
N ARG A 601 -18.71 27.96 -41.29
CA ARG A 601 -18.62 26.75 -42.11
C ARG A 601 -18.71 25.53 -41.18
N GLN A 602 -19.48 24.53 -41.57
CA GLN A 602 -19.69 23.29 -40.82
C GLN A 602 -19.46 22.08 -41.72
N LEU A 603 -18.54 21.23 -41.27
CA LEU A 603 -18.34 19.90 -41.82
C LEU A 603 -19.19 18.93 -41.00
N ARG A 604 -20.12 18.25 -41.65
CA ARG A 604 -21.14 17.39 -41.04
C ARG A 604 -21.02 15.96 -41.58
N ILE A 605 -20.88 15.01 -40.67
CA ILE A 605 -20.83 13.58 -40.99
C ILE A 605 -22.04 12.89 -40.38
N SER A 606 -23.09 12.71 -41.19
CA SER A 606 -24.32 12.01 -40.81
C SER A 606 -24.21 10.48 -40.81
N ARG A 607 -23.00 9.95 -41.05
CA ARG A 607 -22.71 8.51 -40.95
C ARG A 607 -22.48 8.16 -39.49
N ARG A 608 -23.51 7.59 -38.83
CA ARG A 608 -23.48 7.16 -37.43
C ARG A 608 -22.27 6.29 -37.04
N ALA A 609 -21.69 5.55 -37.99
CA ALA A 609 -20.46 4.78 -37.76
C ALA A 609 -19.25 5.66 -37.38
N VAL A 610 -19.14 6.88 -37.93
CA VAL A 610 -18.08 7.84 -37.59
C VAL A 610 -18.36 8.53 -36.24
N GLY A 611 -19.62 8.87 -35.96
CA GLY A 611 -20.01 9.35 -34.62
C GLY A 611 -19.74 8.30 -33.53
N ARG A 612 -20.03 7.01 -33.81
CA ARG A 612 -19.66 5.88 -32.94
C ARG A 612 -18.15 5.73 -32.79
N PHE A 613 -17.38 5.93 -33.85
CA PHE A 613 -15.92 5.87 -33.81
C PHE A 613 -15.32 6.93 -32.88
N PHE A 614 -15.68 8.21 -33.04
CA PHE A 614 -15.18 9.26 -32.13
C PHE A 614 -15.71 9.09 -30.70
N ALA A 615 -16.94 8.61 -30.51
CA ALA A 615 -17.45 8.27 -29.17
C ALA A 615 -16.69 7.10 -28.52
N ALA A 616 -16.33 6.06 -29.29
CA ALA A 616 -15.49 4.95 -28.82
C ALA A 616 -14.04 5.38 -28.53
N LEU A 617 -13.54 6.41 -29.23
CA LEU A 617 -12.26 7.07 -28.91
C LEU A 617 -12.32 7.87 -27.60
N GLY A 618 -13.48 8.00 -26.96
CA GLY A 618 -13.65 8.74 -25.70
C GLY A 618 -14.27 10.13 -25.84
N VAL A 619 -14.64 10.58 -27.04
CA VAL A 619 -15.40 11.83 -27.26
C VAL A 619 -16.85 11.63 -26.84
N LYS A 620 -17.10 11.68 -25.53
CA LYS A 620 -18.44 11.50 -24.94
C LYS A 620 -19.41 12.56 -25.49
N THR A 621 -20.67 12.18 -25.69
CA THR A 621 -21.81 13.08 -25.94
C THR A 621 -22.22 13.83 -24.68
N ALA A 622 -21.26 14.59 -24.12
CA ALA A 622 -21.33 15.17 -22.78
C ALA A 622 -21.52 16.70 -22.78
N ARG A 623 -21.77 17.28 -21.61
CA ARG A 623 -21.85 18.73 -21.45
C ARG A 623 -20.46 19.34 -21.48
N ALA A 624 -20.34 20.62 -21.81
CA ALA A 624 -19.05 21.29 -22.02
C ALA A 624 -18.10 21.31 -20.79
N HIS A 625 -18.59 20.99 -19.58
CA HIS A 625 -17.79 20.86 -18.36
C HIS A 625 -17.26 19.43 -18.09
N ASP A 626 -17.79 18.42 -18.79
CA ASP A 626 -17.43 17.01 -18.61
C ASP A 626 -16.46 16.51 -19.70
N LYS A 627 -16.00 17.41 -20.60
CA LYS A 627 -14.96 17.11 -21.60
C LYS A 627 -13.67 16.67 -20.88
N ARG A 628 -12.99 15.68 -21.45
CA ARG A 628 -11.68 15.14 -21.06
C ARG A 628 -10.89 14.79 -22.32
N VAL A 629 -9.57 14.68 -22.20
CA VAL A 629 -8.74 14.08 -23.25
C VAL A 629 -8.94 12.56 -23.25
N PRO A 630 -9.15 11.91 -24.41
CA PRO A 630 -9.04 10.46 -24.58
C PRO A 630 -7.81 9.83 -23.91
N ASN A 631 -7.99 8.74 -23.15
CA ASN A 631 -6.86 8.06 -22.49
C ASN A 631 -5.74 7.68 -23.48
N SER A 632 -6.09 7.25 -24.70
CA SER A 632 -5.15 6.89 -25.77
C SER A 632 -4.35 8.05 -26.36
N LEU A 633 -4.64 9.31 -26.03
CA LEU A 633 -3.79 10.45 -26.37
C LEU A 633 -2.67 10.67 -25.36
N PHE A 634 -2.84 10.25 -24.09
CA PHE A 634 -1.75 10.31 -23.12
C PHE A 634 -0.62 9.32 -23.46
N THR A 635 -0.92 8.29 -24.25
CA THR A 635 0.06 7.32 -24.76
C THR A 635 0.33 7.42 -26.25
N ALA A 636 -0.27 8.38 -26.96
CA ALA A 636 -0.03 8.56 -28.40
C ALA A 636 1.38 9.12 -28.66
N PRO A 637 2.01 8.82 -29.82
CA PRO A 637 3.32 9.36 -30.19
C PRO A 637 3.38 10.88 -30.12
N LYS A 638 4.57 11.42 -29.83
CA LYS A 638 4.78 12.86 -29.59
C LYS A 638 4.29 13.75 -30.73
N GLU A 639 4.41 13.33 -31.99
CA GLU A 639 3.84 14.04 -33.15
C GLU A 639 2.30 14.02 -33.21
N ILE A 640 1.66 12.94 -32.74
CA ILE A 640 0.21 12.78 -32.67
C ILE A 640 -0.36 13.64 -31.53
N VAL A 641 0.31 13.68 -30.38
CA VAL A 641 -0.01 14.60 -29.29
C VAL A 641 0.20 16.05 -29.72
N ALA A 642 1.28 16.35 -30.44
CA ALA A 642 1.53 17.67 -31.00
C ALA A 642 0.42 18.07 -32.00
N ALA A 643 -0.01 17.18 -32.90
CA ALA A 643 -1.11 17.43 -33.83
C ALA A 643 -2.46 17.62 -33.12
N PHE A 644 -2.76 16.82 -32.09
CA PHE A 644 -3.94 17.00 -31.25
C PHE A 644 -3.94 18.38 -30.56
N LEU A 645 -2.83 18.75 -29.91
CA LEU A 645 -2.70 20.05 -29.27
C LEU A 645 -2.75 21.20 -30.30
N ARG A 646 -2.09 21.06 -31.45
CA ARG A 646 -2.12 22.00 -32.60
C ARG A 646 -3.55 22.25 -33.11
N GLY A 647 -4.37 21.20 -33.16
CA GLY A 647 -5.80 21.27 -33.49
C GLY A 647 -6.65 21.91 -32.38
N TYR A 648 -6.44 21.51 -31.12
CA TYR A 648 -7.17 22.05 -29.97
C TYR A 648 -6.88 23.54 -29.74
N PHE A 649 -5.60 23.93 -29.74
CA PHE A 649 -5.21 25.35 -29.72
C PHE A 649 -5.61 26.07 -31.03
N GLY A 650 -5.69 25.34 -32.14
CA GLY A 650 -6.28 25.81 -33.41
C GLY A 650 -7.74 26.26 -33.29
N ALA A 651 -8.54 25.58 -32.45
CA ALA A 651 -9.88 25.97 -32.03
C ALA A 651 -9.84 26.93 -30.81
N ASP A 652 -9.95 26.39 -29.59
CA ASP A 652 -10.11 27.08 -28.29
C ASP A 652 -8.89 27.95 -27.90
N GLY A 653 -7.71 27.67 -28.46
CA GLY A 653 -6.48 28.38 -28.11
C GLY A 653 -6.39 29.79 -28.68
N THR A 654 -5.87 30.73 -27.90
CA THR A 654 -5.64 32.12 -28.31
C THR A 654 -4.17 32.48 -28.15
N CYS A 655 -3.57 33.05 -29.20
CA CYS A 655 -2.31 33.81 -29.11
C CYS A 655 -2.61 35.31 -29.15
N TYR A 656 -2.10 36.07 -28.18
CA TYR A 656 -2.21 37.52 -28.20
C TYR A 656 -1.00 38.22 -27.57
N GLY A 657 -0.75 39.45 -28.02
CA GLY A 657 0.26 40.32 -27.44
C GLY A 657 -0.39 41.32 -26.48
N ARG A 658 0.25 41.62 -25.34
CA ARG A 658 -0.13 42.72 -24.45
C ARG A 658 0.85 43.88 -24.53
N GLY A 659 0.33 45.05 -24.89
CA GLY A 659 1.00 46.35 -24.78
C GLY A 659 2.29 46.51 -25.59
N GLU A 660 2.93 47.65 -25.38
CA GLU A 660 4.19 48.05 -26.04
C GLU A 660 5.41 47.26 -25.54
N MET A 661 5.25 46.43 -24.50
CA MET A 661 6.34 45.68 -23.87
C MET A 661 6.64 44.32 -24.52
N GLY A 662 5.84 43.90 -25.52
CA GLY A 662 6.08 42.65 -26.25
C GLY A 662 5.76 41.38 -25.46
N GLU A 663 4.82 41.46 -24.51
CA GLU A 663 4.34 40.29 -23.78
C GLU A 663 3.51 39.40 -24.70
N CYS A 664 3.99 38.21 -25.03
CA CYS A 664 3.24 37.18 -25.74
C CYS A 664 2.54 36.23 -24.75
N GLU A 665 1.26 35.94 -24.96
CA GLU A 665 0.51 34.91 -24.24
C GLU A 665 -0.03 33.87 -25.23
N VAL A 666 0.13 32.58 -24.90
CA VAL A 666 -0.65 31.47 -25.46
C VAL A 666 -1.46 30.87 -24.32
N SER A 667 -2.77 30.79 -24.51
CA SER A 667 -3.70 30.22 -23.53
C SER A 667 -4.89 29.54 -24.20
N ALA A 668 -5.55 28.63 -23.48
CA ALA A 668 -6.83 28.04 -23.86
C ALA A 668 -7.81 28.15 -22.69
N ALA A 669 -9.10 28.28 -22.97
CA ALA A 669 -10.13 28.45 -21.96
C ALA A 669 -11.23 27.38 -22.10
N SER A 670 -11.68 26.80 -20.98
CA SER A 670 -12.71 25.78 -20.98
C SER A 670 -13.51 25.75 -19.67
N ALA A 671 -14.79 25.39 -19.77
CA ALA A 671 -15.63 25.07 -18.62
C ALA A 671 -15.25 23.72 -17.97
N ALA A 672 -14.52 22.85 -18.68
CA ALA A 672 -14.03 21.58 -18.17
C ALA A 672 -12.65 21.74 -17.55
N ARG A 673 -12.55 21.89 -16.22
CA ARG A 673 -11.24 21.93 -15.53
C ARG A 673 -10.43 20.66 -15.81
N GLY A 674 -11.09 19.50 -15.81
CA GLY A 674 -10.45 18.21 -16.09
C GLY A 674 -9.79 18.14 -17.48
N LEU A 675 -10.40 18.76 -18.50
CA LEU A 675 -9.81 18.88 -19.84
C LEU A 675 -8.51 19.71 -19.80
N LEU A 676 -8.47 20.77 -19.00
CA LEU A 676 -7.28 21.59 -18.87
C LEU A 676 -6.20 20.90 -18.03
N GLU A 677 -6.58 20.15 -16.99
CA GLU A 677 -5.66 19.33 -16.19
C GLU A 677 -5.05 18.21 -17.05
N ASP A 678 -5.83 17.61 -17.96
CA ASP A 678 -5.34 16.69 -18.99
C ASP A 678 -4.34 17.37 -19.95
N ILE A 679 -4.66 18.57 -20.46
CA ILE A 679 -3.79 19.30 -21.40
C ILE A 679 -2.52 19.81 -20.72
N GLN A 680 -2.59 20.20 -19.45
CA GLN A 680 -1.43 20.59 -18.62
C GLN A 680 -0.45 19.43 -18.44
N LEU A 681 -0.95 18.18 -18.38
CA LEU A 681 -0.14 16.95 -18.41
C LEU A 681 0.42 16.66 -19.82
N LEU A 682 -0.37 16.79 -20.90
CA LEU A 682 0.13 16.58 -22.27
C LEU A 682 1.24 17.59 -22.66
N LEU A 683 1.10 18.87 -22.30
CA LEU A 683 2.14 19.89 -22.52
C LEU A 683 3.43 19.56 -21.76
N GLN A 684 3.33 18.85 -20.64
CA GLN A 684 4.46 18.42 -19.83
C GLN A 684 5.37 17.41 -20.57
N LEU A 685 4.84 16.62 -21.52
CA LEU A 685 5.64 15.71 -22.37
C LEU A 685 6.62 16.46 -23.31
N PHE A 686 6.36 17.74 -23.56
CA PHE A 686 7.25 18.64 -24.30
C PHE A 686 8.13 19.49 -23.36
N GLY A 687 8.05 19.30 -22.04
CA GLY A 687 8.66 20.20 -21.05
C GLY A 687 8.13 21.63 -21.17
N ILE A 688 6.84 21.78 -21.49
CA ILE A 688 6.18 23.09 -21.59
C ILE A 688 5.37 23.30 -20.31
N ARG A 689 5.85 24.16 -19.42
CA ARG A 689 5.14 24.51 -18.18
C ARG A 689 3.89 25.31 -18.51
N SER A 690 2.84 25.06 -17.74
CA SER A 690 1.57 25.77 -17.83
C SER A 690 0.86 25.77 -16.49
N SER A 691 -0.03 26.73 -16.27
CA SER A 691 -0.83 26.85 -15.03
C SER A 691 -2.31 27.05 -15.33
N ILE A 692 -3.18 26.54 -14.45
CA ILE A 692 -4.64 26.55 -14.58
C ILE A 692 -5.28 27.49 -13.56
N GLY A 693 -5.60 28.70 -14.01
CA GLY A 693 -6.34 29.70 -13.23
C GLY A 693 -7.85 29.65 -13.49
N GLU A 694 -8.64 30.19 -12.57
CA GLU A 694 -10.07 30.47 -12.79
C GLU A 694 -10.25 31.88 -13.40
N MET A 695 -11.13 32.02 -14.39
CA MET A 695 -11.41 33.30 -15.03
C MET A 695 -12.43 34.11 -14.23
N ARG A 696 -11.99 35.26 -13.68
CA ARG A 696 -12.85 36.19 -12.93
C ARG A 696 -14.06 36.64 -13.75
N GLY A 697 -15.25 36.56 -13.14
CA GLY A 697 -16.52 37.01 -13.73
C GLY A 697 -17.25 35.96 -14.59
N ALA A 698 -16.98 34.67 -14.35
CA ALA A 698 -17.57 33.56 -15.09
C ALA A 698 -19.08 33.31 -14.81
N GLU A 699 -19.60 33.76 -13.66
CA GLU A 699 -21.05 33.83 -13.44
C GLU A 699 -21.61 35.17 -13.94
N LYS A 700 -22.39 35.09 -15.02
CA LYS A 700 -23.27 36.15 -15.52
C LYS A 700 -24.51 35.53 -16.14
N GLU A 701 -25.64 36.25 -16.07
CA GLU A 701 -26.81 35.95 -16.88
C GLU A 701 -26.51 36.23 -18.36
N GLY A 702 -26.52 35.18 -19.18
CA GLY A 702 -26.49 35.30 -20.63
C GLY A 702 -27.87 35.66 -21.17
N PHE A 703 -27.88 36.42 -22.28
CA PHE A 703 -29.12 36.75 -23.00
C PHE A 703 -29.92 35.48 -23.32
N GLY A 704 -31.16 35.40 -22.83
CA GLY A 704 -31.98 34.19 -22.89
C GLY A 704 -32.11 33.42 -21.56
N GLY A 705 -31.54 33.91 -20.45
CA GLY A 705 -31.78 33.37 -19.10
C GLY A 705 -30.86 32.21 -18.70
N TYR A 706 -29.70 32.07 -19.35
CA TYR A 706 -28.72 31.03 -19.03
C TYR A 706 -27.59 31.61 -18.18
N THR A 707 -27.42 31.11 -16.95
CA THR A 707 -26.22 31.40 -16.15
C THR A 707 -24.99 30.73 -16.77
N CYS A 708 -23.98 31.54 -17.13
CA CYS A 708 -22.65 31.00 -17.35
C CYS A 708 -22.08 30.43 -16.04
N ARG A 709 -21.23 29.40 -16.18
CA ARG A 709 -20.57 28.71 -15.06
C ARG A 709 -19.09 29.05 -15.03
N ALA A 710 -18.46 28.80 -13.87
CA ALA A 710 -17.00 28.85 -13.68
C ALA A 710 -16.23 28.31 -14.89
N CYS A 711 -15.37 29.16 -15.46
CA CYS A 711 -14.57 28.88 -16.64
C CYS A 711 -13.10 29.02 -16.27
N TYR A 712 -12.29 28.08 -16.73
CA TYR A 712 -10.88 27.96 -16.37
C TYR A 712 -10.01 28.34 -17.57
N ARG A 713 -8.81 28.86 -17.30
CA ARG A 713 -7.80 29.16 -18.31
C ARG A 713 -6.53 28.38 -18.01
N LEU A 714 -6.06 27.63 -18.99
CA LEU A 714 -4.70 27.13 -19.05
C LEU A 714 -3.84 28.18 -19.76
N GLN A 715 -2.74 28.59 -19.14
CA GLN A 715 -1.78 29.53 -19.71
C GLN A 715 -0.41 28.87 -19.81
N VAL A 716 0.17 28.86 -21.01
CA VAL A 716 1.56 28.41 -21.24
C VAL A 716 2.51 29.43 -20.61
N HIS A 717 3.52 28.95 -19.87
CA HIS A 717 4.50 29.81 -19.23
C HIS A 717 5.31 30.57 -20.29
N PRO A 718 5.57 31.89 -20.11
CA PRO A 718 6.23 32.68 -21.14
C PRO A 718 7.58 32.12 -21.61
N GLN A 719 8.34 31.51 -20.70
CA GLN A 719 9.64 30.89 -20.99
C GLN A 719 9.57 29.75 -22.03
N ASP A 720 8.46 29.01 -22.08
CA ASP A 720 8.34 27.81 -22.94
C ASP A 720 7.56 28.07 -24.25
N LEU A 721 7.17 29.32 -24.53
CA LEU A 721 6.39 29.71 -25.72
C LEU A 721 7.11 29.48 -27.06
N GLU A 722 8.44 29.54 -27.07
CA GLU A 722 9.24 29.28 -28.29
C GLU A 722 9.25 27.79 -28.64
N ARG A 723 9.36 26.93 -27.62
CA ARG A 723 9.17 25.48 -27.77
C ARG A 723 7.74 25.16 -28.17
N PHE A 724 6.74 25.79 -27.55
CA PHE A 724 5.34 25.67 -27.99
C PHE A 724 5.19 26.03 -29.47
N SER A 725 5.76 27.15 -29.95
CA SER A 725 5.63 27.57 -31.35
C SER A 725 6.28 26.61 -32.34
N THR A 726 7.38 25.97 -31.94
CA THR A 726 8.15 25.04 -32.77
C THR A 726 7.50 23.66 -32.80
N ASP A 727 7.26 23.06 -31.63
CA ASP A 727 6.89 21.66 -31.50
C ASP A 727 5.38 21.45 -31.75
N ILE A 728 4.54 22.37 -31.29
CA ILE A 728 3.07 22.24 -31.28
C ILE A 728 2.40 23.26 -32.20
N GLY A 729 2.62 24.55 -31.98
CA GLY A 729 2.06 25.65 -32.77
C GLY A 729 0.53 25.65 -32.85
N PHE A 730 0.00 26.16 -33.98
CA PHE A 730 -1.43 26.20 -34.30
C PHE A 730 -1.70 25.57 -35.66
N SER A 731 -2.87 24.94 -35.82
CA SER A 731 -3.36 24.42 -37.12
C SER A 731 -3.85 25.54 -38.06
N VAL A 732 -4.25 26.68 -37.49
CA VAL A 732 -4.62 27.91 -38.21
C VAL A 732 -3.37 28.76 -38.43
N ARG A 733 -3.04 28.98 -39.70
CA ARG A 733 -1.80 29.65 -40.13
C ARG A 733 -1.62 31.05 -39.53
N TYR A 734 -2.66 31.88 -39.50
CA TYR A 734 -2.65 33.21 -38.88
C TYR A 734 -2.22 33.18 -37.42
N LYS A 735 -2.75 32.23 -36.61
CA LYS A 735 -2.35 32.09 -35.21
C LYS A 735 -0.86 31.73 -35.10
N GLN A 736 -0.36 30.88 -36.00
CA GLN A 736 1.06 30.47 -36.04
C GLN A 736 2.00 31.59 -36.51
N GLU A 737 1.64 32.34 -37.56
CA GLU A 737 2.43 33.49 -38.02
C GLU A 737 2.39 34.65 -37.00
N ARG A 738 1.25 34.88 -36.35
CA ARG A 738 1.12 35.83 -35.25
C ARG A 738 1.97 35.44 -34.05
N LEU A 739 2.00 34.15 -33.66
CA LEU A 739 2.88 33.68 -32.58
C LEU A 739 4.37 33.88 -32.95
N ARG A 740 4.77 33.53 -34.18
CA ARG A 740 6.15 33.77 -34.66
C ARG A 740 6.53 35.25 -34.67
N SER A 741 5.63 36.12 -35.10
CA SER A 741 5.81 37.58 -35.10
C SER A 741 5.93 38.14 -33.67
N LEU A 742 5.08 37.67 -32.74
CA LEU A 742 5.16 38.03 -31.32
C LEU A 742 6.46 37.53 -30.67
N LEU A 743 6.94 36.34 -31.01
CA LEU A 743 8.23 35.84 -30.52
C LEU A 743 9.41 36.65 -31.10
N GLY A 744 9.42 36.93 -32.40
CA GLY A 744 10.47 37.72 -33.05
C GLY A 744 10.54 39.20 -32.62
N SER A 745 9.48 39.73 -32.00
CA SER A 745 9.43 41.08 -31.44
C SER A 745 9.54 41.13 -29.91
N ARG A 746 9.56 39.97 -29.24
CA ARG A 746 9.56 39.87 -27.78
C ARG A 746 10.96 40.08 -27.20
N ARG A 747 11.07 40.99 -26.23
CA ARG A 747 12.21 41.01 -25.29
C ARG A 747 12.02 39.89 -24.27
N MET A 748 13.06 39.09 -24.03
CA MET A 748 13.03 38.10 -22.95
C MET A 748 13.00 38.81 -21.59
N SER A 749 11.80 38.94 -21.03
CA SER A 749 11.62 39.30 -19.62
C SER A 749 12.29 38.25 -18.73
N LYS A 750 13.02 38.69 -17.70
CA LYS A 750 13.51 37.84 -16.60
C LYS A 750 12.35 37.44 -15.67
N ALA A 751 11.29 36.87 -16.23
CA ALA A 751 10.25 36.22 -15.47
C ALA A 751 10.89 35.02 -14.77
N ALA A 752 11.15 35.13 -13.47
CA ALA A 752 11.83 34.11 -12.71
C ALA A 752 11.04 32.79 -12.74
N ASP A 753 11.76 31.67 -12.86
CA ASP A 753 11.19 30.32 -12.74
C ASP A 753 10.63 30.13 -11.33
N ARG A 754 9.34 30.42 -11.17
CA ARG A 754 8.67 30.33 -9.87
C ARG A 754 8.44 28.86 -9.53
N PRO A 755 8.95 28.38 -8.38
CA PRO A 755 8.68 27.02 -7.94
C PRO A 755 7.19 26.76 -7.80
N VAL A 756 6.76 25.59 -8.28
CA VAL A 756 5.46 25.04 -7.93
C VAL A 756 5.53 24.52 -6.50
N HIS A 757 4.53 24.87 -5.72
CA HIS A 757 4.43 24.53 -4.30
C HIS A 757 3.05 23.96 -4.00
N VAL A 758 2.96 23.19 -2.92
CA VAL A 758 1.67 22.83 -2.32
C VAL A 758 0.96 24.13 -1.88
N VAL A 759 -0.36 24.15 -2.09
CA VAL A 759 -1.27 25.22 -1.65
C VAL A 759 -2.28 24.71 -0.64
N ARG A 760 -2.67 23.42 -0.74
CA ARG A 760 -3.64 22.81 0.16
C ARG A 760 -3.57 21.29 0.13
N VAL A 761 -3.75 20.67 1.29
CA VAL A 761 -4.02 19.24 1.44
C VAL A 761 -5.43 19.07 2.00
N GLU A 762 -6.17 18.08 1.53
CA GLU A 762 -7.54 17.76 1.93
C GLU A 762 -7.69 16.24 2.11
N GLU A 763 -8.52 15.77 3.04
CA GLU A 763 -8.95 14.36 3.05
C GLU A 763 -9.84 14.05 1.83
N ALA A 764 -9.73 12.83 1.30
CA ALA A 764 -10.33 12.45 0.01
C ALA A 764 -10.90 11.01 -0.03
N GLY A 765 -11.36 10.52 1.14
CA GLY A 765 -12.03 9.21 1.30
C GLY A 765 -11.06 8.04 1.52
N GLU A 766 -11.58 6.82 1.42
CA GLU A 766 -10.79 5.59 1.30
C GLU A 766 -11.01 4.99 -0.09
N GLU A 767 -9.95 4.55 -0.77
CA GLU A 767 -10.06 3.91 -2.08
C GLU A 767 -9.12 2.72 -2.25
N LEU A 768 -9.34 1.94 -3.32
CA LEU A 768 -8.46 0.86 -3.73
C LEU A 768 -7.10 1.43 -4.13
N THR A 769 -6.06 0.91 -3.51
CA THR A 769 -4.71 1.44 -3.61
C THR A 769 -3.78 0.48 -4.33
N TYR A 770 -2.83 1.06 -5.05
CA TYR A 770 -1.83 0.38 -5.86
C TYR A 770 -0.47 0.81 -5.32
N ASN A 771 0.65 0.33 -5.85
CA ASN A 771 1.96 0.95 -5.60
C ASN A 771 2.94 0.57 -6.69
N LEU A 772 3.99 1.36 -6.82
CA LEU A 772 5.15 0.99 -7.58
C LEU A 772 6.46 1.39 -6.90
N THR A 773 7.49 0.57 -7.10
CA THR A 773 8.86 0.84 -6.62
C THR A 773 9.76 0.97 -7.84
N GLU A 774 10.08 2.18 -8.28
CA GLU A 774 11.20 2.36 -9.20
C GLU A 774 12.50 2.02 -8.44
N PRO A 775 13.42 1.20 -8.98
CA PRO A 775 14.52 0.61 -8.20
C PRO A 775 15.79 1.45 -8.07
N HIS A 776 15.95 2.58 -8.78
CA HIS A 776 17.19 3.33 -8.83
C HIS A 776 17.16 4.59 -7.98
N ASP A 777 16.13 5.41 -8.16
CA ASP A 777 15.90 6.65 -7.41
C ASP A 777 15.01 6.40 -6.19
N HIS A 778 14.34 5.24 -6.15
CA HIS A 778 13.24 4.90 -5.23
C HIS A 778 12.05 5.87 -5.33
N ALA A 779 11.86 6.50 -6.49
CA ALA A 779 10.79 7.48 -6.68
C ALA A 779 10.35 7.64 -8.15
N VAL A 780 9.12 8.14 -8.36
CA VAL A 780 8.54 8.34 -9.70
C VAL A 780 7.77 9.64 -9.89
N TRP A 781 7.71 10.07 -11.15
CA TRP A 781 6.85 11.14 -11.65
C TRP A 781 5.36 10.72 -11.70
N ALA A 782 4.68 10.84 -10.57
CA ALA A 782 3.24 10.72 -10.40
C ALA A 782 2.53 12.06 -10.69
N ASN A 783 1.66 12.12 -11.70
CA ASN A 783 0.99 13.33 -12.21
C ASN A 783 1.95 14.53 -12.44
N GLY A 784 3.21 14.23 -12.77
CA GLY A 784 4.28 15.22 -12.96
C GLY A 784 4.99 15.68 -11.68
N VAL A 785 4.84 14.97 -10.55
CA VAL A 785 5.44 15.23 -9.22
C VAL A 785 6.16 13.98 -8.69
N TYR A 786 7.14 14.09 -7.78
CA TYR A 786 8.12 13.02 -7.49
C TYR A 786 8.00 12.38 -6.08
N ILE A 787 7.85 11.04 -5.95
CA ILE A 787 7.30 10.36 -4.72
C ILE A 787 7.82 8.88 -4.46
N ALA A 788 7.97 8.39 -3.18
CA ALA A 788 8.71 7.18 -2.67
C ALA A 788 8.05 6.28 -1.53
N GLN A 789 8.65 5.11 -1.10
CA GLN A 789 8.04 3.94 -0.34
C GLN A 789 8.77 3.38 0.95
N CYS A 790 8.21 2.35 1.69
CA CYS A 790 8.66 1.78 3.03
C CYS A 790 8.40 0.23 3.30
N SER A 791 8.97 -0.44 4.36
CA SER A 791 8.64 -1.86 4.86
C SER A 791 9.15 -2.27 6.31
N GLU A 792 8.89 -3.51 6.88
CA GLU A 792 9.01 -3.82 8.37
C GLU A 792 9.64 -5.15 9.03
N TYR A 793 8.97 -6.30 9.31
CA TYR A 793 9.15 -7.19 10.54
C TYR A 793 9.72 -8.66 10.41
N MET A 794 10.36 -9.28 11.48
CA MET A 794 11.04 -10.62 11.47
C MET A 794 11.27 -11.40 12.83
N PHE A 795 11.30 -12.77 12.86
CA PHE A 795 11.93 -13.63 13.95
C PHE A 795 12.27 -15.11 13.51
N LEU A 796 12.63 -16.03 14.44
CA LEU A 796 12.97 -17.47 14.28
C LEU A 796 11.90 -18.30 13.55
N ASP A 797 12.33 -19.34 12.82
CA ASP A 797 11.43 -20.36 12.23
C ASP A 797 10.53 -21.09 13.24
N ASP A 798 9.30 -21.43 12.82
CA ASP A 798 8.20 -22.02 13.61
C ASP A 798 7.85 -21.24 14.88
N THR A 799 7.79 -19.91 14.79
CA THR A 799 7.32 -19.05 15.87
C THR A 799 6.09 -18.24 15.45
N ALA A 800 5.40 -17.66 16.43
CA ALA A 800 4.26 -16.80 16.22
C ALA A 800 4.41 -15.52 17.07
N CYS A 801 4.11 -14.36 16.49
CA CYS A 801 4.13 -13.08 17.18
C CYS A 801 2.74 -12.44 17.20
N ASN A 802 2.38 -11.95 18.38
CA ASN A 802 1.20 -11.13 18.64
C ASN A 802 1.65 -9.67 18.74
N LEU A 803 0.85 -8.76 18.17
CA LEU A 803 1.22 -7.35 18.07
C LEU A 803 0.23 -6.48 18.83
N ALA A 804 0.72 -5.38 19.40
CA ALA A 804 -0.10 -4.29 19.92
C ALA A 804 0.56 -2.94 19.63
N SER A 805 -0.25 -1.91 19.46
CA SER A 805 0.20 -0.54 19.21
C SER A 805 -0.34 0.41 20.27
N LEU A 806 0.55 1.13 20.96
CA LEU A 806 0.18 2.25 21.82
C LEU A 806 -0.07 3.51 20.99
N ASN A 807 -1.11 4.29 21.33
CA ASN A 807 -1.46 5.53 20.66
C ASN A 807 -0.69 6.70 21.31
N LEU A 808 0.39 7.18 20.69
CA LEU A 808 1.28 8.18 21.32
C LEU A 808 0.56 9.49 21.68
N MET A 809 -0.50 9.85 20.95
CA MET A 809 -1.34 11.03 21.23
C MET A 809 -2.10 10.96 22.56
N LYS A 810 -2.08 9.81 23.26
CA LYS A 810 -2.73 9.61 24.57
C LYS A 810 -1.76 9.72 25.75
N PHE A 811 -0.50 10.05 25.47
CA PHE A 811 0.58 10.20 26.44
C PHE A 811 1.30 11.55 26.28
N TYR A 812 0.61 12.55 25.72
CA TYR A 812 1.13 13.90 25.50
C TYR A 812 0.09 14.93 25.90
N ASP A 813 0.50 15.88 26.75
CA ASP A 813 -0.31 17.02 27.14
C ASP A 813 0.03 18.23 26.26
N PRO A 814 -0.91 18.69 25.40
CA PRO A 814 -0.69 19.85 24.54
C PRO A 814 -0.73 21.19 25.29
N GLU A 815 -1.21 21.25 26.54
CA GLU A 815 -1.22 22.48 27.34
C GLU A 815 0.13 22.73 28.03
N THR A 816 0.79 21.70 28.56
CA THR A 816 2.13 21.81 29.14
C THR A 816 3.27 21.52 28.16
N GLY A 817 3.00 20.87 27.03
CA GLY A 817 4.01 20.44 26.05
C GLY A 817 4.84 19.24 26.50
N VAL A 818 4.34 18.46 27.48
CA VAL A 818 5.06 17.35 28.10
C VAL A 818 4.54 16.01 27.58
N PHE A 819 5.45 15.12 27.21
CA PHE A 819 5.15 13.70 27.02
C PHE A 819 5.16 13.01 28.38
N ASP A 820 4.02 12.45 28.79
CA ASP A 820 3.86 11.74 30.05
C ASP A 820 4.50 10.34 29.94
N VAL A 821 5.79 10.32 30.24
CA VAL A 821 6.61 9.12 30.30
C VAL A 821 6.04 8.09 31.27
N GLU A 822 5.46 8.50 32.40
CA GLU A 822 5.07 7.54 33.45
C GLU A 822 3.77 6.82 33.11
N THR A 823 2.76 7.50 32.55
CA THR A 823 1.59 6.79 32.01
C THR A 823 1.92 6.00 30.74
N PHE A 824 2.87 6.46 29.91
CA PHE A 824 3.37 5.68 28.78
C PHE A 824 4.08 4.39 29.23
N ARG A 825 4.95 4.46 30.24
CA ARG A 825 5.64 3.30 30.80
C ARG A 825 4.67 2.30 31.45
N HIS A 826 3.70 2.78 32.21
CA HIS A 826 2.63 1.93 32.75
C HIS A 826 1.81 1.24 31.63
N ALA A 827 1.49 1.96 30.54
CA ALA A 827 0.87 1.38 29.36
C ALA A 827 1.76 0.32 28.67
N VAL A 828 3.05 0.58 28.51
CA VAL A 828 4.04 -0.39 27.98
C VAL A 828 4.10 -1.65 28.83
N ARG A 829 4.14 -1.50 30.16
CA ARG A 829 4.13 -2.61 31.13
C ARG A 829 2.86 -3.45 31.02
N LEU A 830 1.68 -2.82 31.09
CA LEU A 830 0.40 -3.52 30.96
C LEU A 830 0.27 -4.28 29.63
N TRP A 831 0.66 -3.68 28.51
CA TRP A 831 0.57 -4.34 27.20
C TRP A 831 1.65 -5.41 26.98
N THR A 832 2.82 -5.29 27.60
CA THR A 832 3.81 -6.38 27.65
C THR A 832 3.23 -7.61 28.39
N ILE A 833 2.52 -7.39 29.50
CA ILE A 833 1.82 -8.47 30.24
C ILE A 833 0.67 -9.06 29.41
N VAL A 834 -0.13 -8.25 28.71
CA VAL A 834 -1.20 -8.75 27.81
C VAL A 834 -0.62 -9.64 26.70
N LEU A 835 0.50 -9.25 26.09
CA LEU A 835 1.13 -10.02 25.03
C LEU A 835 1.69 -11.35 25.56
N GLU A 836 2.33 -11.37 26.74
CA GLU A 836 2.81 -12.61 27.38
C GLU A 836 1.66 -13.57 27.74
N ILE A 837 0.60 -13.08 28.40
CA ILE A 837 -0.62 -13.87 28.68
C ILE A 837 -1.25 -14.39 27.37
N SER A 838 -1.15 -13.63 26.30
CA SER A 838 -1.68 -14.02 24.99
C SER A 838 -0.88 -15.16 24.32
N VAL A 839 0.39 -15.35 24.66
CA VAL A 839 1.16 -16.56 24.28
C VAL A 839 0.63 -17.78 25.03
N LEU A 840 0.36 -17.62 26.33
CA LEU A 840 -0.08 -18.68 27.26
C LEU A 840 -1.48 -19.24 26.92
N MET A 841 -2.44 -18.37 26.61
CA MET A 841 -3.83 -18.76 26.31
C MET A 841 -3.99 -19.41 24.94
N ALA A 842 -3.08 -19.13 24.01
CA ALA A 842 -3.27 -19.45 22.60
C ALA A 842 -3.29 -20.96 22.28
N GLN A 843 -3.80 -21.27 21.09
CA GLN A 843 -3.49 -22.48 20.35
C GLN A 843 -2.84 -22.14 19.00
N TYR A 844 -2.06 -23.08 18.49
CA TYR A 844 -1.14 -22.87 17.38
C TYR A 844 -1.35 -23.92 16.27
N PRO A 845 -1.04 -23.61 15.00
CA PRO A 845 -1.34 -24.45 13.85
C PRO A 845 -0.49 -25.73 13.77
N SER A 846 0.56 -25.88 14.60
CA SER A 846 1.43 -27.05 14.64
C SER A 846 2.03 -27.29 16.01
N ASP A 847 2.55 -28.50 16.19
CA ASP A 847 3.27 -28.94 17.39
C ASP A 847 4.56 -28.14 17.63
N ALA A 848 5.33 -27.90 16.56
CA ALA A 848 6.56 -27.12 16.63
C ALA A 848 6.30 -25.66 17.02
N ILE A 849 5.24 -25.05 16.48
CA ILE A 849 4.88 -23.65 16.76
C ILE A 849 4.30 -23.52 18.16
N ALA A 850 3.49 -24.48 18.62
CA ALA A 850 3.04 -24.54 20.00
C ALA A 850 4.21 -24.62 20.98
N TRP A 851 5.18 -25.49 20.71
CA TRP A 851 6.37 -25.64 21.55
C TRP A 851 7.26 -24.40 21.55
N LYS A 852 7.71 -23.91 20.37
CA LYS A 852 8.62 -22.76 20.29
C LYS A 852 7.97 -21.47 20.79
N SER A 853 6.66 -21.26 20.59
CA SER A 853 5.99 -20.06 21.11
C SER A 853 5.97 -20.08 22.65
N TYR A 854 5.79 -21.25 23.28
CA TYR A 854 5.95 -21.43 24.73
C TYR A 854 7.42 -21.30 25.20
N GLU A 855 8.37 -21.77 24.39
CA GLU A 855 9.81 -21.78 24.67
C GLU A 855 10.45 -20.38 24.61
N PHE A 856 10.01 -19.51 23.69
CA PHE A 856 10.60 -18.19 23.42
C PHE A 856 9.70 -16.98 23.68
N ARG A 857 8.37 -17.16 23.73
CA ARG A 857 7.35 -16.15 24.08
C ARG A 857 7.55 -14.78 23.41
N THR A 858 7.39 -14.76 22.10
CA THR A 858 7.77 -13.62 21.24
C THR A 858 6.66 -12.59 21.12
N LEU A 859 6.93 -11.39 21.65
CA LEU A 859 6.00 -10.27 21.75
C LEU A 859 6.37 -9.16 20.77
N GLY A 860 5.38 -8.48 20.17
CA GLY A 860 5.60 -7.33 19.28
C GLY A 860 4.84 -6.08 19.73
N LEU A 861 5.34 -5.41 20.77
CA LEU A 861 4.81 -4.11 21.17
C LEU A 861 5.43 -3.00 20.30
N GLY A 862 4.58 -2.16 19.73
CA GLY A 862 4.95 -0.96 19.01
C GLY A 862 4.04 0.22 19.36
N TYR A 863 4.06 1.24 18.51
CA TYR A 863 3.23 2.43 18.67
C TYR A 863 2.63 2.91 17.35
N ALA A 864 1.64 3.78 17.44
CA ALA A 864 0.98 4.45 16.32
C ALA A 864 0.97 5.98 16.56
N ASN A 865 0.69 6.74 15.51
CA ASN A 865 0.54 8.20 15.53
C ASN A 865 1.81 8.99 15.93
N LEU A 866 3.00 8.45 15.61
CA LEU A 866 4.28 9.15 15.81
C LEU A 866 4.34 10.49 15.05
N GLY A 867 3.94 10.52 13.77
CA GLY A 867 3.86 11.77 13.00
C GLY A 867 2.91 12.78 13.65
N SER A 868 1.73 12.34 14.08
CA SER A 868 0.77 13.18 14.79
C SER A 868 1.33 13.76 16.10
N LEU A 869 2.10 12.95 16.86
CA LEU A 869 2.78 13.41 18.07
C LEU A 869 3.79 14.51 17.74
N LEU A 870 4.69 14.26 16.79
CA LEU A 870 5.73 15.20 16.39
C LEU A 870 5.14 16.51 15.85
N MET A 871 4.07 16.44 15.05
CA MET A 871 3.31 17.61 14.61
C MET A 871 2.70 18.41 15.78
N THR A 872 2.19 17.72 16.81
CA THR A 872 1.60 18.37 18.00
C THR A 872 2.66 18.91 18.96
N MET A 873 3.89 18.40 18.89
CA MET A 873 5.09 18.99 19.51
C MET A 873 5.68 20.15 18.71
N GLY A 874 5.21 20.41 17.48
CA GLY A 874 5.72 21.45 16.59
C GLY A 874 7.03 21.09 15.87
N LEU A 875 7.31 19.80 15.67
CA LEU A 875 8.58 19.28 15.12
C LEU A 875 8.40 18.65 13.72
N PRO A 876 9.24 19.00 12.72
CA PRO A 876 9.25 18.32 11.41
C PRO A 876 9.74 16.87 11.54
N TYR A 877 9.09 15.91 10.86
CA TYR A 877 9.42 14.48 10.98
C TYR A 877 10.86 14.13 10.57
N ASP A 878 11.45 14.90 9.66
CA ASP A 878 12.81 14.76 9.15
C ASP A 878 13.85 15.63 9.88
N SER A 879 13.48 16.29 10.99
CA SER A 879 14.43 16.98 11.88
C SER A 879 15.27 16.00 12.72
N ASP A 880 16.41 16.45 13.22
CA ASP A 880 17.21 15.66 14.17
C ASP A 880 16.54 15.58 15.54
N GLU A 881 15.74 16.58 15.90
CA GLU A 881 14.88 16.60 17.08
C GLU A 881 13.79 15.53 17.00
N ALA A 882 13.11 15.39 15.86
CA ALA A 882 12.12 14.33 15.65
C ALA A 882 12.76 12.94 15.63
N ARG A 883 13.91 12.76 14.98
CA ARG A 883 14.70 11.52 15.06
C ARG A 883 15.07 11.19 16.50
N ALA A 884 15.52 12.18 17.28
CA ALA A 884 15.92 11.98 18.66
C ALA A 884 14.72 11.68 19.58
N ILE A 885 13.57 12.35 19.43
CA ILE A 885 12.36 12.03 20.21
C ILE A 885 11.79 10.66 19.83
N ALA A 886 11.74 10.31 18.54
CA ALA A 886 11.33 8.98 18.10
C ALA A 886 12.24 7.87 18.66
N ALA A 887 13.56 8.09 18.63
CA ALA A 887 14.54 7.17 19.22
C ALA A 887 14.41 7.10 20.75
N ALA A 888 14.15 8.21 21.45
CA ALA A 888 13.94 8.23 22.91
C ALA A 888 12.65 7.51 23.31
N ILE A 889 11.52 7.77 22.66
CA ILE A 889 10.25 7.05 22.91
C ILE A 889 10.41 5.55 22.63
N THR A 890 11.14 5.18 21.57
CA THR A 890 11.47 3.78 21.27
C THR A 890 12.38 3.16 22.33
N ALA A 891 13.37 3.89 22.83
CA ALA A 891 14.28 3.44 23.88
C ALA A 891 13.55 3.25 25.22
N ILE A 892 12.70 4.19 25.62
CA ILE A 892 11.84 4.10 26.81
C ILE A 892 10.91 2.88 26.71
N MET A 893 10.20 2.73 25.57
CA MET A 893 9.33 1.57 25.33
C MET A 893 10.10 0.24 25.38
N THR A 894 11.28 0.19 24.78
CA THR A 894 12.13 -1.01 24.75
C THR A 894 12.69 -1.33 26.15
N GLY A 895 13.14 -0.31 26.89
CA GLY A 895 13.64 -0.43 28.26
C GLY A 895 12.58 -0.90 29.25
N GLU A 896 11.39 -0.31 29.20
CA GLU A 896 10.28 -0.68 30.09
C GLU A 896 9.69 -2.05 29.74
N ALA A 897 9.64 -2.43 28.46
CA ALA A 897 9.28 -3.78 28.04
C ALA A 897 10.32 -4.83 28.54
N TYR A 898 11.62 -4.52 28.49
CA TYR A 898 12.66 -5.37 29.09
C TYR A 898 12.57 -5.42 30.62
N ALA A 899 12.28 -4.31 31.30
CA ALA A 899 12.08 -4.27 32.75
C ALA A 899 10.87 -5.12 33.17
N THR A 900 9.74 -4.98 32.48
CA THR A 900 8.54 -5.78 32.69
C THR A 900 8.79 -7.26 32.41
N SER A 901 9.53 -7.59 31.34
CA SER A 901 9.92 -8.98 31.03
C SER A 901 10.81 -9.58 32.13
N ALA A 902 11.71 -8.79 32.71
CA ALA A 902 12.55 -9.21 33.84
C ALA A 902 11.73 -9.39 35.14
N GLU A 903 10.75 -8.52 35.42
CA GLU A 903 9.82 -8.68 36.55
C GLU A 903 9.01 -9.98 36.43
N MET A 904 8.42 -10.23 35.25
CA MET A 904 7.72 -11.49 34.96
C MET A 904 8.66 -12.70 35.09
N ALA A 905 9.92 -12.58 34.66
CA ALA A 905 10.91 -13.65 34.78
C ALA A 905 11.35 -13.96 36.23
N GLU A 906 11.28 -13.00 37.17
CA GLU A 906 11.51 -13.27 38.59
C GLU A 906 10.33 -14.04 39.23
N VAL A 907 9.10 -13.69 38.86
CA VAL A 907 7.88 -14.27 39.42
C VAL A 907 7.56 -15.65 38.83
N LEU A 908 7.51 -15.73 37.49
CA LEU A 908 7.05 -16.90 36.74
C LEU A 908 8.20 -17.80 36.26
N GLY A 909 9.44 -17.33 36.38
CA GLY A 909 10.60 -17.89 35.71
C GLY A 909 10.77 -17.31 34.29
N PRO A 910 12.01 -17.15 33.79
CA PRO A 910 12.26 -16.71 32.42
C PRO A 910 11.71 -17.71 31.40
N PHE A 911 11.54 -17.28 30.14
CA PHE A 911 11.20 -18.18 29.03
C PHE A 911 12.24 -19.31 28.93
N PRO A 912 11.85 -20.58 28.67
CA PRO A 912 12.77 -21.72 28.72
C PRO A 912 14.02 -21.56 27.84
N GLY A 913 13.91 -20.91 26.68
CA GLY A 913 15.03 -20.63 25.79
C GLY A 913 16.05 -19.60 26.33
N PHE A 914 15.80 -18.93 27.46
CA PHE A 914 16.67 -17.85 27.97
C PHE A 914 18.04 -18.36 28.43
N ALA A 915 18.08 -19.44 29.21
CA ALA A 915 19.31 -19.92 29.84
C ALA A 915 20.47 -20.18 28.84
N PRO A 916 20.29 -20.90 27.70
CA PRO A 916 21.35 -21.06 26.71
C PRO A 916 21.67 -19.79 25.92
N ASN A 917 20.74 -18.84 25.82
CA ASN A 917 20.89 -17.62 25.02
C ASN A 917 21.28 -16.37 25.85
N ARG A 918 21.44 -16.52 27.18
CA ARG A 918 21.59 -15.42 28.15
C ARG A 918 22.55 -14.33 27.70
N GLU A 919 23.77 -14.69 27.32
CA GLU A 919 24.78 -13.71 26.94
C GLU A 919 24.49 -13.00 25.62
N HIS A 920 23.78 -13.65 24.68
CA HIS A 920 23.36 -13.05 23.41
C HIS A 920 22.19 -12.09 23.61
N MET A 921 21.20 -12.45 24.43
CA MET A 921 20.12 -11.54 24.80
C MET A 921 20.65 -10.33 25.59
N LEU A 922 21.51 -10.56 26.58
CA LEU A 922 22.14 -9.46 27.34
C LEU A 922 23.06 -8.60 26.45
N ARG A 923 23.74 -9.17 25.45
CA ARG A 923 24.50 -8.43 24.43
C ARG A 923 23.61 -7.49 23.61
N VAL A 924 22.45 -7.97 23.15
CA VAL A 924 21.47 -7.14 22.42
C VAL A 924 20.92 -6.02 23.31
N ILE A 925 20.57 -6.33 24.57
CA ILE A 925 20.14 -5.32 25.56
C ILE A 925 21.25 -4.28 25.82
N ARG A 926 22.52 -4.71 25.92
CA ARG A 926 23.67 -3.79 26.01
C ARG A 926 23.83 -2.94 24.75
N ASN A 927 23.60 -3.48 23.56
CA ASN A 927 23.67 -2.74 22.30
C ASN A 927 22.51 -1.74 22.12
N HIS A 928 21.28 -2.07 22.55
CA HIS A 928 20.18 -1.10 22.61
C HIS A 928 20.47 0.02 23.63
N ARG A 929 21.02 -0.33 24.81
CA ARG A 929 21.49 0.66 25.79
C ARG A 929 22.59 1.57 25.22
N ARG A 930 23.53 1.02 24.43
CA ARG A 930 24.56 1.79 23.72
C ARG A 930 23.97 2.77 22.70
N ALA A 931 22.99 2.33 21.92
CA ALA A 931 22.28 3.21 20.98
C ALA A 931 21.55 4.35 21.72
N ALA A 932 20.89 4.06 22.84
CA ALA A 932 20.21 5.07 23.66
C ALA A 932 21.16 6.12 24.29
N TYR A 933 22.42 5.75 24.58
CA TYR A 933 23.44 6.69 25.09
C TYR A 933 24.42 7.22 24.02
N ASN A 934 24.13 7.03 22.73
CA ASN A 934 24.98 7.43 21.61
C ASN A 934 26.44 6.93 21.71
N ALA A 935 26.63 5.71 22.18
CA ALA A 935 27.94 5.11 22.39
C ALA A 935 28.75 5.02 21.08
N HIS A 936 30.08 5.08 21.18
CA HIS A 936 30.95 5.10 20.02
C HIS A 936 30.86 3.77 19.24
N PRO A 937 30.94 3.74 17.89
CA PRO A 937 30.77 2.53 17.09
C PRO A 937 31.65 1.34 17.51
N ALA A 938 32.84 1.59 18.05
CA ALA A 938 33.74 0.55 18.55
C ALA A 938 33.32 -0.09 19.90
N GLU A 939 32.27 0.40 20.55
CA GLU A 939 31.74 -0.17 21.80
C GLU A 939 30.72 -1.30 21.57
N TYR A 940 30.07 -1.35 20.39
CA TYR A 940 29.01 -2.31 20.11
C TYR A 940 29.54 -3.74 20.01
N GLU A 941 28.83 -4.68 20.63
CA GLU A 941 29.26 -6.09 20.71
C GLU A 941 28.69 -6.92 19.55
N GLY A 942 29.54 -7.28 18.61
CA GLY A 942 29.21 -8.24 17.55
C GLY A 942 28.14 -7.74 16.57
N LEU A 943 28.35 -6.54 16.02
CA LEU A 943 27.61 -6.02 14.87
C LEU A 943 28.61 -5.79 13.72
N HIS A 944 28.27 -6.17 12.50
CA HIS A 944 29.06 -5.87 11.30
C HIS A 944 28.81 -4.44 10.82
N THR A 945 27.57 -3.97 10.92
CA THR A 945 27.16 -2.59 10.64
C THR A 945 26.63 -1.93 11.93
N PRO A 946 27.25 -0.84 12.43
CA PRO A 946 26.80 -0.15 13.64
C PRO A 946 25.52 0.67 13.39
N PRO A 947 24.64 0.85 14.41
CA PRO A 947 23.43 1.64 14.28
C PRO A 947 23.71 3.15 14.41
N VAL A 948 22.72 3.97 14.05
CA VAL A 948 22.66 5.38 14.44
C VAL A 948 22.15 5.48 15.87
N GLY A 949 22.86 6.22 16.74
CA GLY A 949 22.48 6.41 18.14
C GLY A 949 21.51 7.57 18.38
N LEU A 950 20.85 7.58 19.53
CA LEU A 950 20.05 8.68 20.04
C LEU A 950 20.96 9.87 20.37
N ASN A 951 20.99 10.91 19.53
CA ASN A 951 21.79 12.10 19.81
C ASN A 951 21.11 12.96 20.91
N PRO A 952 21.68 13.05 22.13
CA PRO A 952 21.04 13.73 23.25
C PRO A 952 21.01 15.26 23.08
N ALA A 953 21.79 15.83 22.14
CA ALA A 953 21.80 17.27 21.89
C ALA A 953 20.48 17.81 21.30
N HIS A 954 19.67 16.93 20.69
CA HIS A 954 18.39 17.27 20.04
C HIS A 954 17.18 16.70 20.79
N CYS A 955 17.38 16.16 22.01
CA CYS A 955 16.33 15.50 22.77
C CYS A 955 16.05 16.24 24.09
N PRO A 956 14.78 16.46 24.48
CA PRO A 956 14.43 17.01 25.78
C PRO A 956 15.10 16.23 26.94
N PRO A 957 15.82 16.89 27.87
CA PRO A 957 16.63 16.20 28.87
C PRO A 957 15.87 15.19 29.76
N TYR A 958 14.56 15.38 29.97
CA TYR A 958 13.74 14.43 30.73
C TYR A 958 13.54 13.10 29.98
N LEU A 959 13.40 13.12 28.65
CA LEU A 959 13.29 11.92 27.81
C LEU A 959 14.62 11.15 27.72
N VAL A 960 15.76 11.83 27.88
CA VAL A 960 17.10 11.21 27.90
C VAL A 960 17.45 10.64 29.29
N GLN A 961 16.78 11.11 30.35
CA GLN A 961 16.98 10.67 31.74
C GLN A 961 16.05 9.52 32.16
N SER A 962 15.04 9.21 31.34
CA SER A 962 14.02 8.18 31.57
C SER A 962 14.46 6.80 31.08
#